data_AF-A0A3P9AJZ6-F1
#
_entry.id   AF-A0A3P9AJZ6-F1
#
_cell.length_a   1.000
_cell.length_b   1.000
_cell.length_c   1.000
_cell.angle_alpha   90.00
_cell.angle_beta   90.00
_cell.angle_gamma   90.00
#
_symmetry.space_group_name_H-M   'P 1'
#
loop_
_entity.id
_entity.type
_entity.pdbx_description
1 polymer ?
#
loop_
_entity_poly.entity_id
_entity_poly.type
_entity_poly.pdbx_seq_one_letter_code
_entity_poly.pdbx_strand_id
1 'polypeptide(L)'
;MRGMGKMRWSLKSLLTPDSEKTGAVTESLRMKLEESDGHFGVKEEEMTVDIMQEQEEIGDWTTLDQILECEAEGGDSGSDSFLTDDEENYQDGIDPVEDVGDSSEEEEPGQPVSSAAAPRPLATTASPPRATATLLKRKRSVSPSLRSHPPQTHKRSQSAERLRSPLRPPKPAGPTAQWWKTEEDPDVAPIPPRFLPARTPGVQLDATMELSPVGLFKLFFSDLAVTTLCDNTNKMADRSIARGRKYKWVPVTPPELFKFIGVVLYMAVLKLPTINDYWRQRNAFSVQFPGTVMVRDRYRMISWNLHMSDPAEDVVNDRKKATSEYDALFRLRPLLDQIRTACKTSYHPHKNICIGERMFATRPRPGAKLTKCAFKVFSLSDSHNGYVSDFAVYTGRSRFPAGTGLSFDSVVQLIDPSFLGTGYNLFCDSFHTSPRLFRHLWSLKFGACGMFRKGLRDVPKSTVNTLSKRSPQGSLRWIREDHLLFVRWMDTREVSVCSSIHPAYSGETVKRKEKKVDGNRKEIHVPVPAPVTEYNRYMGGVDLSDPLTEHHKTKRWYRTVFFHLVDLAVANSYAMHKELCQAQQTDPMTYKMFIERLVAELCGTTGRTPPALRRSGHMPVPFSVPVDPARKATAGRQRCRKCRNDGIKNLSPWKCDECNVALCLIVDRNCFQLWHNM
;
A
#
# COMPACT_ATOMS: atom_id res chain seq x y z
N MET A 1 -17.92 4.17 24.45
CA MET A 1 -16.73 3.33 24.16
C MET A 1 -17.05 2.48 22.95
N ARG A 2 -16.73 2.98 21.75
CA ARG A 2 -16.95 2.30 20.47
C ARG A 2 -15.61 1.73 20.02
N GLY A 3 -15.53 0.40 19.89
CA GLY A 3 -14.37 -0.30 19.35
C GLY A 3 -14.35 -0.20 17.82
N MET A 4 -13.19 0.18 17.29
CA MET A 4 -12.88 0.23 15.86
C MET A 4 -12.60 -1.19 15.36
N GLY A 5 -13.41 -1.69 14.43
CA GLY A 5 -13.11 -2.91 13.68
C GLY A 5 -12.37 -2.54 12.40
N LYS A 6 -11.06 -2.82 12.34
CA LYS A 6 -10.31 -2.89 11.09
C LYS A 6 -10.51 -4.30 10.51
N MET A 7 -11.15 -4.41 9.35
CA MET A 7 -11.13 -5.68 8.60
C MET A 7 -9.85 -5.72 7.75
N ARG A 8 -9.05 -6.74 8.02
CA ARG A 8 -7.76 -7.07 7.40
C ARG A 8 -8.02 -8.36 6.63
N TRP A 9 -7.87 -8.35 5.31
CA TRP A 9 -7.96 -9.57 4.51
C TRP A 9 -6.55 -10.13 4.33
N SER A 10 -6.40 -11.42 4.62
CA SER A 10 -5.15 -12.19 4.50
C SER A 10 -5.40 -13.29 3.49
N LEU A 11 -4.51 -13.43 2.52
CA LEU A 11 -4.54 -14.48 1.50
C LEU A 11 -4.56 -15.89 2.14
N LYS A 12 -5.50 -16.73 1.70
CA LYS A 12 -5.36 -18.19 1.66
C LYS A 12 -5.85 -18.69 0.29
N SER A 13 -4.90 -19.26 -0.45
CA SER A 13 -4.98 -20.25 -1.54
C SER A 13 -6.12 -20.18 -2.57
N LEU A 14 -5.73 -19.97 -3.83
CA LEU A 14 -6.48 -20.40 -5.02
C LEU A 14 -5.90 -21.72 -5.53
N LEU A 15 -6.68 -22.79 -5.46
CA LEU A 15 -6.53 -24.01 -6.25
C LEU A 15 -7.89 -24.30 -6.88
N THR A 16 -7.91 -24.56 -8.18
CA THR A 16 -9.09 -25.01 -8.94
C THR A 16 -9.22 -26.54 -8.84
N PRO A 17 -10.41 -27.12 -8.61
CA PRO A 17 -10.64 -28.52 -8.87
C PRO A 17 -11.26 -28.71 -10.27
N ASP A 18 -10.79 -29.71 -11.03
CA ASP A 18 -11.71 -30.59 -11.76
C ASP A 18 -11.05 -31.94 -12.08
N SER A 19 -11.81 -32.99 -11.76
CA SER A 19 -11.59 -34.41 -12.02
C SER A 19 -11.99 -34.74 -13.48
N GLU A 20 -11.73 -35.89 -14.11
CA GLU A 20 -11.68 -37.28 -13.63
C GLU A 20 -11.27 -38.24 -14.76
N LYS A 21 -10.85 -39.47 -14.37
CA LYS A 21 -10.68 -40.76 -15.10
C LYS A 21 -9.28 -41.03 -15.67
N THR A 22 -8.57 -42.12 -15.38
CA THR A 22 -8.84 -43.48 -14.82
C THR A 22 -7.46 -44.08 -14.48
N GLY A 23 -7.19 -44.69 -13.32
CA GLY A 23 -7.36 -46.13 -13.10
C GLY A 23 -6.06 -46.83 -12.63
N ALA A 24 -6.08 -47.31 -11.38
CA ALA A 24 -5.38 -48.49 -10.81
C ALA A 24 -3.85 -48.51 -10.54
N VAL A 25 -3.55 -49.28 -9.48
CA VAL A 25 -2.27 -49.89 -9.03
C VAL A 25 -1.48 -49.07 -7.99
N THR A 26 -1.91 -49.05 -6.72
CA THR A 26 -1.53 -49.97 -5.61
C THR A 26 -0.09 -49.82 -5.08
N GLU A 27 -0.03 -49.33 -3.83
CA GLU A 27 0.65 -50.02 -2.71
C GLU A 27 2.18 -49.93 -2.61
N SER A 28 2.66 -48.97 -1.80
CA SER A 28 3.73 -49.28 -0.84
C SER A 28 3.82 -48.26 0.29
N LEU A 29 3.91 -48.79 1.51
CA LEU A 29 4.37 -48.15 2.75
C LEU A 29 3.36 -47.37 3.59
N ARG A 30 2.36 -48.13 4.04
CA ARG A 30 1.79 -48.06 5.39
C ARG A 30 2.79 -48.71 6.38
N MET A 31 2.84 -48.17 7.61
CA MET A 31 3.48 -48.67 8.85
C MET A 31 4.86 -48.10 9.24
N LYS A 32 4.84 -47.11 10.14
CA LYS A 32 4.95 -47.28 11.61
C LYS A 32 4.60 -45.95 12.31
N LEU A 33 3.45 -45.88 12.99
CA LEU A 33 3.27 -46.02 14.45
C LEU A 33 3.88 -44.82 15.20
N GLU A 34 3.06 -43.81 15.54
CA GLU A 34 2.26 -43.70 16.78
C GLU A 34 3.09 -43.15 17.95
N GLU A 35 2.85 -41.89 18.33
CA GLU A 35 2.29 -41.52 19.65
C GLU A 35 2.16 -39.99 19.84
N SER A 36 1.12 -39.61 20.60
CA SER A 36 0.76 -38.30 21.16
C SER A 36 -0.04 -37.30 20.30
N ASP A 37 -1.35 -37.53 20.32
CA ASP A 37 -2.42 -36.57 20.62
C ASP A 37 -2.21 -35.08 20.33
N GLY A 38 -3.01 -34.59 19.38
CA GLY A 38 -3.19 -33.16 19.15
C GLY A 38 -4.17 -32.88 18.02
N HIS A 39 -5.45 -32.99 18.33
CA HIS A 39 -6.60 -32.69 17.46
C HIS A 39 -6.41 -31.40 16.61
N PHE A 40 -6.03 -31.54 15.35
CA PHE A 40 -6.21 -30.52 14.32
C PHE A 40 -6.96 -31.16 13.16
N GLY A 41 -8.29 -31.05 13.22
CA GLY A 41 -9.15 -31.37 12.09
C GLY A 41 -8.74 -30.56 10.87
N VAL A 42 -8.41 -31.26 9.79
CA VAL A 42 -8.31 -30.69 8.46
C VAL A 42 -9.71 -30.19 8.11
N LYS A 43 -9.91 -28.87 8.25
CA LYS A 43 -11.04 -28.21 7.59
C LYS A 43 -10.67 -28.09 6.12
N GLU A 44 -11.32 -28.87 5.28
CA GLU A 44 -11.61 -28.44 3.91
C GLU A 44 -12.47 -27.16 4.03
N GLU A 45 -11.85 -26.00 3.85
CA GLU A 45 -12.57 -24.72 3.84
C GLU A 45 -13.13 -24.47 2.45
N GLU A 46 -14.46 -24.49 2.39
CA GLU A 46 -15.32 -24.05 1.29
C GLU A 46 -14.92 -22.65 0.79
N MET A 47 -14.86 -22.49 -0.54
CA MET A 47 -14.65 -21.22 -1.23
C MET A 47 -15.88 -20.30 -1.02
N THR A 48 -15.86 -19.45 0.01
CA THR A 48 -16.90 -18.46 0.27
C THR A 48 -16.76 -17.26 -0.67
N VAL A 49 -17.71 -17.15 -1.61
CA VAL A 49 -17.94 -15.97 -2.46
C VAL A 49 -18.47 -14.81 -1.61
N ASP A 50 -17.59 -13.93 -1.12
CA ASP A 50 -17.91 -12.81 -0.21
C ASP A 50 -17.56 -11.41 -0.74
N ILE A 51 -17.24 -11.24 -2.04
CA ILE A 51 -16.80 -9.95 -2.60
C ILE A 51 -17.95 -8.92 -2.78
N MET A 52 -19.23 -9.32 -2.64
CA MET A 52 -20.37 -8.46 -3.00
C MET A 52 -20.84 -7.46 -1.93
N GLN A 53 -20.05 -7.21 -0.88
CA GLN A 53 -20.40 -6.27 0.20
C GLN A 53 -19.42 -5.11 0.30
N GLU A 54 -19.56 -4.13 -0.61
CA GLU A 54 -18.99 -2.79 -0.41
C GLU A 54 -20.07 -1.81 0.04
N GLN A 55 -19.97 -1.34 1.28
CA GLN A 55 -20.52 -0.06 1.70
C GLN A 55 -19.35 0.94 1.75
N GLU A 56 -19.21 1.79 0.74
CA GLU A 56 -18.39 2.98 0.88
C GLU A 56 -19.11 4.03 1.71
N GLU A 57 -18.60 4.29 2.92
CA GLU A 57 -18.74 5.59 3.56
C GLU A 57 -17.87 6.59 2.78
N ILE A 58 -18.50 7.47 2.00
CA ILE A 58 -17.83 8.64 1.44
C ILE A 58 -17.60 9.60 2.60
N GLY A 59 -16.41 9.52 3.21
CA GLY A 59 -15.86 10.61 4.01
C GLY A 59 -15.50 11.80 3.11
N ASP A 60 -15.55 12.99 3.68
CA ASP A 60 -15.04 14.21 3.04
C ASP A 60 -13.49 14.10 3.01
N TRP A 61 -12.90 13.95 1.82
CA TRP A 61 -11.48 13.61 1.64
C TRP A 61 -10.70 14.70 0.92
N THR A 62 -9.47 14.91 1.38
CA THR A 62 -8.58 15.98 0.90
C THR A 62 -7.92 15.59 -0.44
N THR A 63 -8.06 16.41 -1.48
CA THR A 63 -7.52 16.15 -2.83
C THR A 63 -6.02 16.48 -2.95
N LEU A 64 -5.33 16.02 -4.01
CA LEU A 64 -3.92 16.40 -4.25
C LEU A 64 -3.74 17.93 -4.33
N ASP A 65 -4.68 18.64 -4.96
CA ASP A 65 -4.66 20.09 -4.99
C ASP A 65 -4.75 20.70 -3.59
N GLN A 66 -5.61 20.18 -2.71
CA GLN A 66 -5.68 20.62 -1.32
C GLN A 66 -4.42 20.25 -0.52
N ILE A 67 -3.75 19.14 -0.84
CA ILE A 67 -2.44 18.78 -0.28
C ILE A 67 -1.37 19.79 -0.74
N LEU A 68 -1.40 20.19 -2.02
CA LEU A 68 -0.48 21.16 -2.60
C LEU A 68 -0.74 22.60 -2.13
N GLU A 69 -1.99 22.96 -1.87
CA GLU A 69 -2.41 24.23 -1.26
C GLU A 69 -1.93 24.32 0.19
N CYS A 70 -2.05 23.23 0.96
CA CYS A 70 -1.45 23.13 2.30
C CYS A 70 0.10 23.25 2.28
N GLU A 71 0.76 22.89 1.17
CA GLU A 71 2.20 23.16 0.98
C GLU A 71 2.48 24.63 0.62
N ALA A 72 1.55 25.35 0.01
CA ALA A 72 1.72 26.74 -0.43
C ALA A 72 1.37 27.78 0.66
N GLU A 73 0.45 27.47 1.57
CA GLU A 73 0.04 28.36 2.68
C GLU A 73 1.00 28.35 3.88
N GLY A 74 2.08 27.57 3.83
CA GLY A 74 3.14 27.54 4.84
C GLY A 74 4.11 28.71 4.73
N GLY A 75 3.59 29.94 4.76
CA GLY A 75 4.35 31.13 5.15
C GLY A 75 4.46 31.17 6.67
N ASP A 76 5.71 31.27 7.11
CA ASP A 76 6.22 31.46 8.46
C ASP A 76 5.26 32.02 9.53
N SER A 77 5.09 31.25 10.62
CA SER A 77 5.05 31.82 11.97
C SER A 77 5.27 30.72 13.00
N GLY A 78 6.34 30.83 13.78
CA GLY A 78 6.46 30.08 15.03
C GLY A 78 7.87 29.64 15.37
N SER A 79 8.57 30.51 16.10
CA SER A 79 9.77 30.22 16.88
C SER A 79 9.66 28.89 17.65
N ASP A 80 10.69 28.05 17.60
CA ASP A 80 11.53 27.85 18.78
C ASP A 80 12.86 27.16 18.43
N SER A 81 13.81 27.44 19.29
CA SER A 81 15.19 26.99 19.29
C SER A 81 15.37 25.58 19.84
N PHE A 82 16.58 25.06 19.62
CA PHE A 82 17.28 23.98 20.33
C PHE A 82 17.24 22.55 19.75
N LEU A 83 18.43 22.06 19.45
CA LEU A 83 18.75 20.68 19.15
C LEU A 83 18.47 19.81 20.39
N THR A 84 17.52 18.89 20.28
CA THR A 84 17.65 17.43 20.43
C THR A 84 16.24 16.85 20.52
N ASP A 85 15.70 16.36 19.40
CA ASP A 85 14.75 15.24 19.37
C ASP A 85 14.64 14.70 17.93
N ASP A 86 15.70 13.98 17.52
CA ASP A 86 15.76 13.25 16.25
C ASP A 86 14.80 12.03 16.20
N GLU A 87 14.15 11.72 17.33
CA GLU A 87 13.24 10.58 17.49
C GLU A 87 11.79 10.94 17.16
N GLU A 88 11.29 12.09 17.63
CA GLU A 88 9.96 12.60 17.23
C GLU A 88 9.92 12.93 15.74
N ASN A 89 10.98 13.45 15.13
CA ASN A 89 10.93 13.86 13.73
C ASN A 89 10.70 12.71 12.73
N TYR A 90 11.34 11.54 12.91
CA TYR A 90 11.06 10.38 12.07
C TYR A 90 9.70 9.73 12.43
N GLN A 91 9.36 9.73 13.73
CA GLN A 91 8.14 9.11 14.24
C GLN A 91 6.89 9.98 14.07
N ASP A 92 7.03 11.27 13.74
CA ASP A 92 6.01 12.27 13.41
C ASP A 92 6.11 12.78 11.96
N GLY A 93 7.06 12.26 11.19
CA GLY A 93 7.27 12.57 9.77
C GLY A 93 7.79 13.99 9.50
N ILE A 94 8.26 14.71 10.52
CA ILE A 94 8.94 16.01 10.36
C ILE A 94 10.25 15.77 9.60
N ASP A 95 10.40 16.47 8.47
CA ASP A 95 11.55 16.35 7.59
C ASP A 95 12.50 17.52 7.86
N PRO A 96 13.63 17.30 8.55
CA PRO A 96 14.62 18.32 8.82
C PRO A 96 15.45 18.60 7.55
N VAL A 97 14.84 18.74 6.38
CA VAL A 97 15.51 19.18 5.14
C VAL A 97 14.90 20.48 4.60
N GLU A 98 13.61 20.71 4.81
CA GLU A 98 12.88 21.84 4.19
C GLU A 98 12.21 22.80 5.17
N ASP A 99 12.09 22.44 6.47
CA ASP A 99 11.40 23.26 7.47
C ASP A 99 12.33 24.27 8.19
N VAL A 100 13.36 24.83 7.53
CA VAL A 100 14.26 25.85 8.11
C VAL A 100 14.42 27.01 7.15
N GLY A 101 14.01 28.20 7.59
CA GLY A 101 14.11 29.47 6.87
C GLY A 101 15.51 30.08 6.94
N ASP A 102 15.81 30.84 5.89
CA ASP A 102 17.01 31.65 5.69
C ASP A 102 16.74 33.07 6.19
N SER A 103 17.63 33.62 7.01
CA SER A 103 17.61 35.05 7.35
C SER A 103 19.03 35.60 7.30
N SER A 104 19.39 36.14 6.15
CA SER A 104 20.52 37.05 5.97
C SER A 104 20.03 38.49 6.10
N GLU A 105 20.49 39.22 7.10
CA GLU A 105 20.58 40.68 7.04
C GLU A 105 21.97 41.12 7.56
N GLU A 106 22.59 41.99 6.78
CA GLU A 106 23.85 42.70 7.05
C GLU A 106 23.61 43.86 8.03
N GLU A 107 24.56 44.13 8.93
CA GLU A 107 25.11 45.48 9.20
C GLU A 107 26.25 45.43 10.27
N GLU A 108 27.35 46.12 9.98
CA GLU A 108 28.53 46.41 10.82
C GLU A 108 28.50 47.92 11.21
N PRO A 109 29.41 48.48 12.05
CA PRO A 109 29.84 48.11 13.41
C PRO A 109 29.85 49.32 14.38
N GLY A 110 29.95 49.08 15.70
CA GLY A 110 30.16 50.16 16.69
C GLY A 110 30.47 49.69 18.12
N GLN A 111 31.75 49.82 18.50
CA GLN A 111 32.36 49.59 19.83
C GLN A 111 32.25 50.86 20.74
N PRO A 112 32.73 50.89 22.01
CA PRO A 112 32.60 49.94 23.15
C PRO A 112 32.34 50.65 24.53
N VAL A 113 32.43 49.88 25.65
CA VAL A 113 33.02 50.22 26.99
C VAL A 113 32.11 50.27 28.25
N SER A 114 32.44 49.36 29.20
CA SER A 114 32.47 49.50 30.71
C SER A 114 31.15 49.59 31.49
N SER A 115 30.94 49.07 32.71
CA SER A 115 31.74 48.35 33.73
C SER A 115 30.79 47.84 34.84
N ALA A 116 31.18 46.73 35.46
CA ALA A 116 31.14 46.40 36.89
C ALA A 116 29.90 46.74 37.76
N ALA A 117 29.34 45.74 38.44
CA ALA A 117 29.59 45.44 39.87
C ALA A 117 28.50 44.53 40.49
N ALA A 118 28.93 43.45 41.16
CA ALA A 118 28.19 42.72 42.20
C ALA A 118 28.33 43.49 43.56
N PRO A 119 27.68 43.16 44.73
CA PRO A 119 27.19 41.84 45.16
C PRO A 119 25.89 41.77 46.03
N ARG A 120 25.51 40.52 46.39
CA ARG A 120 24.52 39.96 47.36
C ARG A 120 24.46 40.67 48.76
N PRO A 121 23.53 40.38 49.75
CA PRO A 121 22.86 39.09 50.02
C PRO A 121 21.50 39.02 50.81
N LEU A 122 21.01 37.76 50.97
CA LEU A 122 20.40 37.11 52.16
C LEU A 122 18.95 37.43 52.65
N ALA A 123 18.16 36.33 52.70
CA ALA A 123 17.39 35.82 53.85
C ALA A 123 15.84 35.75 53.73
N THR A 124 15.40 34.49 53.78
CA THR A 124 14.08 33.90 54.04
C THR A 124 13.52 34.16 55.45
N THR A 125 12.21 34.42 55.55
CA THR A 125 11.36 34.14 56.73
C THR A 125 9.92 33.75 56.31
N ALA A 126 9.17 33.13 57.22
CA ALA A 126 8.10 32.15 56.99
C ALA A 126 6.63 32.66 57.13
N SER A 127 5.71 32.04 56.34
CA SER A 127 4.29 31.58 56.53
C SER A 127 3.19 32.44 57.26
N PRO A 128 1.87 32.07 57.26
CA PRO A 128 0.83 31.80 56.22
C PRO A 128 -0.48 32.66 56.48
N PRO A 129 -1.76 32.20 56.30
CA PRO A 129 -2.61 32.05 55.10
C PRO A 129 -3.95 32.86 55.12
N ARG A 130 -4.78 32.71 54.05
CA ARG A 130 -6.26 32.50 54.01
C ARG A 130 -7.02 33.38 52.99
N ALA A 131 -7.70 32.75 52.01
CA ALA A 131 -9.17 32.73 51.88
C ALA A 131 -9.64 32.16 50.51
N THR A 132 -10.61 31.26 50.60
CA THR A 132 -11.31 30.50 49.55
C THR A 132 -12.78 30.93 49.46
N ALA A 133 -13.39 30.88 48.27
CA ALA A 133 -14.85 30.75 48.05
C ALA A 133 -15.10 30.21 46.62
N THR A 134 -15.40 28.93 46.40
CA THR A 134 -16.71 28.24 46.35
C THR A 134 -17.63 28.60 45.20
N LEU A 135 -17.96 27.61 44.35
CA LEU A 135 -19.27 27.47 43.68
C LEU A 135 -19.54 25.99 43.34
N LEU A 136 -20.66 25.47 43.84
CA LEU A 136 -21.13 24.08 43.73
C LEU A 136 -22.41 23.97 42.88
N LYS A 137 -22.41 22.91 42.06
CA LYS A 137 -23.46 22.10 41.42
C LYS A 137 -24.93 22.26 41.85
N ARG A 138 -25.85 22.07 40.89
CA ARG A 138 -27.15 21.40 41.13
C ARG A 138 -27.68 20.61 39.91
N LYS A 139 -28.40 19.51 40.18
CA LYS A 139 -28.87 18.43 39.28
C LYS A 139 -30.42 18.29 39.35
N ARG A 140 -31.00 17.59 38.32
CA ARG A 140 -32.28 16.80 38.25
C ARG A 140 -33.61 17.60 38.19
N SER A 141 -34.76 17.17 37.61
CA SER A 141 -35.25 16.04 36.76
C SER A 141 -36.81 16.13 36.56
N VAL A 142 -37.36 15.63 35.42
CA VAL A 142 -38.71 15.00 35.15
C VAL A 142 -40.02 15.86 34.96
N SER A 143 -40.84 15.39 33.98
CA SER A 143 -42.11 15.76 33.25
C SER A 143 -43.44 15.97 34.06
N PRO A 144 -44.71 16.05 33.52
CA PRO A 144 -45.31 16.10 32.13
C PRO A 144 -46.57 17.05 31.89
N SER A 145 -47.15 17.06 30.65
CA SER A 145 -48.62 17.12 30.30
C SER A 145 -49.26 18.29 29.45
N LEU A 146 -49.80 17.91 28.27
CA LEU A 146 -51.09 18.19 27.55
C LEU A 146 -51.73 19.58 27.21
N ARG A 147 -52.29 19.62 25.96
CA ARG A 147 -53.43 20.42 25.35
C ARG A 147 -53.16 21.91 25.02
N SER A 148 -53.71 22.59 23.99
CA SER A 148 -54.71 22.37 22.90
C SER A 148 -54.71 23.60 21.93
N HIS A 149 -55.19 23.44 20.69
CA HIS A 149 -55.54 24.46 19.63
C HIS A 149 -56.50 25.59 20.09
N PRO A 150 -56.77 26.75 19.38
CA PRO A 150 -57.15 26.94 17.94
C PRO A 150 -56.84 28.37 17.32
N PRO A 151 -57.57 28.97 16.33
CA PRO A 151 -57.99 28.57 14.95
C PRO A 151 -57.67 29.60 13.80
N GLN A 152 -58.08 29.25 12.57
CA GLN A 152 -57.99 29.89 11.25
C GLN A 152 -58.87 31.15 11.00
N THR A 153 -58.54 31.94 9.95
CA THR A 153 -59.55 32.66 9.12
C THR A 153 -59.18 32.71 7.61
N HIS A 154 -60.22 32.74 6.78
CA HIS A 154 -60.30 32.59 5.32
C HIS A 154 -60.05 33.89 4.51
N LYS A 155 -59.63 33.76 3.24
CA LYS A 155 -60.15 34.58 2.11
C LYS A 155 -60.25 33.78 0.81
N ARG A 156 -61.30 34.09 0.03
CA ARG A 156 -61.89 33.37 -1.11
C ARG A 156 -61.97 34.31 -2.32
N SER A 157 -61.76 33.80 -3.54
CA SER A 157 -62.36 34.23 -4.84
C SER A 157 -61.51 33.65 -5.99
N GLN A 158 -61.95 33.38 -7.22
CA GLN A 158 -63.23 33.16 -7.88
C GLN A 158 -62.87 32.44 -9.22
N SER A 159 -63.80 31.65 -9.74
CA SER A 159 -63.73 30.88 -10.98
C SER A 159 -63.88 31.74 -12.25
N ALA A 160 -63.16 31.38 -13.32
CA ALA A 160 -63.45 31.82 -14.70
C ALA A 160 -63.24 30.67 -15.69
N GLU A 161 -64.07 30.65 -16.73
CA GLU A 161 -64.43 29.54 -17.61
C GLU A 161 -63.42 29.21 -18.74
N ARG A 162 -63.68 28.03 -19.32
CA ARG A 162 -63.02 27.40 -20.48
C ARG A 162 -63.09 28.23 -21.76
N LEU A 163 -61.99 28.21 -22.53
CA LEU A 163 -62.00 28.21 -23.99
C LEU A 163 -61.24 26.98 -24.52
N ARG A 164 -61.88 26.24 -25.42
CA ARG A 164 -61.35 25.05 -26.11
C ARG A 164 -60.40 25.47 -27.23
N SER A 165 -59.34 24.68 -27.44
CA SER A 165 -58.50 24.69 -28.65
C SER A 165 -58.12 23.24 -29.01
N PRO A 166 -57.83 22.93 -30.28
CA PRO A 166 -58.23 21.68 -30.92
C PRO A 166 -57.31 20.47 -30.65
N LEU A 167 -57.91 19.29 -30.88
CA LEU A 167 -57.33 17.94 -30.76
C LEU A 167 -55.94 17.84 -31.39
N ARG A 168 -54.94 17.53 -30.56
CA ARG A 168 -53.64 17.05 -30.99
C ARG A 168 -53.83 15.63 -31.57
N PRO A 169 -53.20 15.27 -32.70
CA PRO A 169 -53.26 13.91 -33.22
C PRO A 169 -52.72 12.92 -32.17
N PRO A 170 -53.17 11.65 -32.17
CA PRO A 170 -52.74 10.68 -31.18
C PRO A 170 -51.22 10.56 -31.23
N LYS A 171 -50.58 10.75 -30.07
CA LYS A 171 -49.16 10.41 -29.89
C LYS A 171 -48.97 8.95 -30.34
N PRO A 172 -47.90 8.62 -31.07
CA PRO A 172 -47.53 7.22 -31.27
C PRO A 172 -47.41 6.56 -29.89
N ALA A 173 -47.89 5.32 -29.79
CA ALA A 173 -47.88 4.54 -28.56
C ALA A 173 -46.51 4.69 -27.87
N GLY A 174 -46.53 5.16 -26.62
CA GLY A 174 -45.32 5.21 -25.81
C GLY A 174 -44.72 3.80 -25.72
N PRO A 175 -43.40 3.67 -25.48
CA PRO A 175 -42.79 2.37 -25.29
C PRO A 175 -43.56 1.63 -24.20
N THR A 176 -44.07 0.44 -24.53
CA THR A 176 -44.66 -0.50 -23.58
C THR A 176 -43.71 -0.58 -22.41
N ALA A 177 -44.18 -0.28 -21.18
CA ALA A 177 -43.31 -0.26 -20.01
C ALA A 177 -42.60 -1.61 -19.90
N GLN A 178 -41.29 -1.64 -20.14
CA GLN A 178 -40.51 -2.88 -20.09
C GLN A 178 -40.68 -3.51 -18.71
N TRP A 179 -41.09 -4.77 -18.63
CA TRP A 179 -41.25 -5.48 -17.37
C TRP A 179 -39.97 -6.26 -17.04
N TRP A 180 -39.65 -6.40 -15.77
CA TRP A 180 -38.51 -7.21 -15.35
C TRP A 180 -38.82 -8.69 -15.58
N LYS A 181 -37.98 -9.38 -16.34
CA LYS A 181 -38.07 -10.80 -16.66
C LYS A 181 -37.46 -11.67 -15.57
N THR A 182 -37.76 -12.96 -15.55
CA THR A 182 -37.23 -13.97 -14.61
C THR A 182 -36.24 -14.92 -15.29
N GLU A 183 -35.69 -15.86 -14.54
CA GLU A 183 -34.83 -16.94 -15.04
C GLU A 183 -35.51 -17.89 -16.04
N GLU A 184 -36.85 -17.89 -16.09
CA GLU A 184 -37.66 -18.72 -16.99
C GLU A 184 -37.81 -18.07 -18.38
N ASP A 185 -37.65 -16.75 -18.47
CA ASP A 185 -37.77 -16.01 -19.71
C ASP A 185 -36.51 -16.19 -20.59
N PRO A 186 -36.66 -16.44 -21.89
CA PRO A 186 -35.51 -16.58 -22.78
C PRO A 186 -34.77 -15.24 -22.94
N ASP A 187 -33.44 -15.33 -22.87
CA ASP A 187 -32.52 -14.22 -23.16
C ASP A 187 -31.74 -14.49 -24.45
N VAL A 188 -31.59 -13.45 -25.26
CA VAL A 188 -30.74 -13.47 -26.46
C VAL A 188 -29.54 -12.59 -26.17
N ALA A 189 -28.46 -13.22 -25.70
CA ALA A 189 -27.23 -12.50 -25.40
C ALA A 189 -26.58 -11.96 -26.69
N PRO A 190 -25.99 -10.75 -26.65
CA PRO A 190 -25.22 -10.24 -27.78
C PRO A 190 -24.00 -11.12 -28.01
N ILE A 191 -23.58 -11.25 -29.27
CA ILE A 191 -22.34 -11.94 -29.62
C ILE A 191 -21.17 -11.11 -29.06
N PRO A 192 -20.37 -11.62 -28.12
CA PRO A 192 -19.25 -10.88 -27.57
C PRO A 192 -18.23 -10.56 -28.67
N PRO A 193 -17.54 -9.40 -28.59
CA PRO A 193 -16.48 -9.09 -29.54
C PRO A 193 -15.39 -10.17 -29.51
N ARG A 194 -14.84 -10.51 -30.68
CA ARG A 194 -13.75 -11.48 -30.80
C ARG A 194 -12.50 -10.95 -30.09
N PHE A 195 -11.89 -11.78 -29.25
CA PHE A 195 -10.63 -11.43 -28.58
C PHE A 195 -9.49 -11.41 -29.60
N LEU A 196 -8.94 -10.22 -29.81
CA LEU A 196 -7.86 -9.90 -30.75
C LEU A 196 -6.86 -9.00 -30.02
N PRO A 197 -6.01 -9.58 -29.14
CA PRO A 197 -5.01 -8.83 -28.40
C PRO A 197 -3.91 -8.32 -29.36
N ALA A 198 -3.33 -7.15 -29.05
CA ALA A 198 -2.30 -6.53 -29.89
C ALA A 198 -0.98 -7.31 -29.88
N ARG A 199 -0.72 -8.05 -28.79
CA ARG A 199 0.40 -8.98 -28.65
C ARG A 199 -0.09 -10.31 -28.08
N THR A 200 0.76 -11.32 -28.07
CA THR A 200 0.44 -12.56 -27.35
C THR A 200 0.25 -12.26 -25.86
N PRO A 201 -0.88 -12.64 -25.23
CA PRO A 201 -1.05 -12.47 -23.78
C PRO A 201 0.03 -13.17 -22.97
N GLY A 202 0.36 -12.58 -21.83
CA GLY A 202 1.34 -13.05 -20.88
C GLY A 202 2.65 -12.27 -20.89
N VAL A 203 3.67 -12.89 -20.30
CA VAL A 203 5.00 -12.30 -20.09
C VAL A 203 5.74 -12.03 -21.41
N GLN A 204 6.29 -10.82 -21.54
CA GLN A 204 6.99 -10.32 -22.75
C GLN A 204 8.51 -10.22 -22.48
N LEU A 205 9.16 -11.37 -22.24
CA LEU A 205 10.60 -11.43 -21.96
C LEU A 205 11.39 -12.04 -23.12
N ASP A 206 12.61 -11.55 -23.29
CA ASP A 206 13.58 -12.16 -24.19
C ASP A 206 14.05 -13.51 -23.62
N ALA A 207 14.30 -14.48 -24.50
CA ALA A 207 14.69 -15.84 -24.15
C ALA A 207 15.99 -15.96 -23.34
N THR A 208 16.78 -14.87 -23.27
CA THR A 208 18.08 -14.81 -22.58
C THR A 208 17.98 -14.28 -21.15
N MET A 209 16.79 -13.88 -20.67
CA MET A 209 16.65 -13.22 -19.38
C MET A 209 16.64 -14.21 -18.22
N GLU A 210 17.47 -13.95 -17.21
CA GLU A 210 17.48 -14.73 -15.97
C GLU A 210 16.20 -14.50 -15.17
N LEU A 211 15.52 -15.60 -14.84
CA LEU A 211 14.25 -15.63 -14.11
C LEU A 211 14.41 -15.42 -12.59
N SER A 212 15.42 -14.65 -12.18
CA SER A 212 15.64 -14.33 -10.77
C SER A 212 14.67 -13.24 -10.30
N PRO A 213 14.29 -13.23 -9.00
CA PRO A 213 13.48 -12.15 -8.44
C PRO A 213 14.05 -10.76 -8.71
N VAL A 214 15.38 -10.58 -8.58
CA VAL A 214 16.02 -9.29 -8.90
C VAL A 214 15.99 -8.97 -10.40
N GLY A 215 16.11 -9.98 -11.27
CA GLY A 215 15.98 -9.80 -12.72
C GLY A 215 14.61 -9.25 -13.10
N LEU A 216 13.55 -9.88 -12.59
CA LEU A 216 12.18 -9.43 -12.80
C LEU A 216 11.92 -8.03 -12.21
N PHE A 217 12.44 -7.75 -11.01
CA PHE A 217 12.32 -6.44 -10.37
C PHE A 217 13.00 -5.32 -11.16
N LYS A 218 14.17 -5.62 -11.75
CA LYS A 218 14.95 -4.67 -12.56
C LYS A 218 14.30 -4.30 -13.90
N LEU A 219 13.23 -4.99 -14.32
CA LEU A 219 12.41 -4.52 -15.43
C LEU A 219 11.73 -3.18 -15.12
N PHE A 220 11.31 -3.00 -13.87
CA PHE A 220 10.62 -1.79 -13.40
C PHE A 220 11.61 -0.77 -12.85
N PHE A 221 12.63 -1.23 -12.13
CA PHE A 221 13.75 -0.42 -11.64
C PHE A 221 15.00 -0.73 -12.47
N SER A 222 14.99 -0.31 -13.74
CA SER A 222 16.12 -0.49 -14.65
C SER A 222 17.35 0.27 -14.17
N ASP A 223 18.54 -0.14 -14.63
CA ASP A 223 19.78 0.55 -14.22
C ASP A 223 19.75 2.04 -14.63
N LEU A 224 19.10 2.40 -15.74
CA LEU A 224 18.87 3.80 -16.14
C LEU A 224 17.93 4.54 -15.17
N ALA A 225 16.83 3.91 -14.77
CA ALA A 225 15.87 4.48 -13.81
C ALA A 225 16.54 4.76 -12.46
N VAL A 226 17.30 3.79 -11.96
CA VAL A 226 18.02 3.88 -10.70
C VAL A 226 19.16 4.91 -10.80
N THR A 227 19.86 5.00 -11.92
CA THR A 227 20.89 6.04 -12.14
C THR A 227 20.28 7.44 -12.08
N THR A 228 19.17 7.67 -12.81
CA THR A 228 18.44 8.94 -12.78
C THR A 228 17.99 9.30 -11.35
N LEU A 229 17.49 8.32 -10.61
CA LEU A 229 17.07 8.47 -9.22
C LEU A 229 18.26 8.81 -8.29
N CYS A 230 19.41 8.18 -8.49
CA CYS A 230 20.65 8.50 -7.77
C CYS A 230 21.09 9.94 -8.05
N ASP A 231 21.15 10.35 -9.32
CA ASP A 231 21.59 11.70 -9.72
C ASP A 231 20.71 12.78 -9.10
N ASN A 232 19.39 12.60 -9.17
CA ASN A 232 18.42 13.53 -8.59
C ASN A 232 18.46 13.56 -7.06
N THR A 233 18.65 12.40 -6.42
CA THR A 233 18.85 12.30 -4.96
C THR A 233 20.14 12.99 -4.51
N ASN A 234 21.21 12.87 -5.30
CA ASN A 234 22.49 13.54 -5.03
C ASN A 234 22.35 15.07 -5.14
N LYS A 235 21.74 15.57 -6.22
CA LYS A 235 21.42 17.00 -6.38
C LYS A 235 20.56 17.52 -5.23
N MET A 236 19.59 16.73 -4.76
CA MET A 236 18.75 17.11 -3.63
C MET A 236 19.54 17.20 -2.33
N ALA A 237 20.49 16.31 -2.11
CA ALA A 237 21.39 16.38 -0.95
C ALA A 237 22.29 17.63 -1.00
N ASP A 238 22.85 17.97 -2.16
CA ASP A 238 23.65 19.19 -2.33
C ASP A 238 22.82 20.44 -2.01
N ARG A 239 21.59 20.51 -2.54
CA ARG A 239 20.63 21.58 -2.24
C ARG A 239 20.30 21.68 -0.75
N SER A 240 20.16 20.54 -0.08
CA SER A 240 19.85 20.46 1.34
C SER A 240 21.02 20.94 2.21
N ILE A 241 22.25 20.57 1.84
CA ILE A 241 23.47 21.05 2.51
C ILE A 241 23.64 22.55 2.30
N ALA A 242 23.41 23.05 1.08
CA ALA A 242 23.45 24.48 0.78
C ALA A 242 22.43 25.29 1.61
N ARG A 243 21.31 24.68 1.99
CA ARG A 243 20.30 25.25 2.91
C ARG A 243 20.66 25.11 4.40
N GLY A 244 21.91 24.78 4.73
CA GLY A 244 22.40 24.75 6.10
C GLY A 244 22.21 23.42 6.84
N ARG A 245 21.85 22.32 6.17
CA ARG A 245 21.75 21.01 6.81
C ARG A 245 23.12 20.43 7.14
N LYS A 246 23.30 20.01 8.39
CA LYS A 246 24.57 19.53 8.94
C LYS A 246 24.64 18.01 8.92
N TYR A 247 24.93 17.42 7.77
CA TYR A 247 25.29 16.02 7.65
C TYR A 247 26.36 15.83 6.56
N LYS A 248 27.14 14.75 6.67
CA LYS A 248 28.17 14.42 5.67
C LYS A 248 27.53 13.60 4.54
N TRP A 249 27.41 14.19 3.37
CA TRP A 249 26.93 13.47 2.18
C TRP A 249 28.06 12.80 1.43
N VAL A 250 27.80 11.56 1.02
CA VAL A 250 28.57 10.85 0.00
C VAL A 250 27.57 10.54 -1.12
N PRO A 251 27.91 10.77 -2.39
CA PRO A 251 26.99 10.49 -3.49
C PRO A 251 26.48 9.05 -3.44
N VAL A 252 25.16 8.88 -3.50
CA VAL A 252 24.53 7.56 -3.61
C VAL A 252 24.77 7.00 -5.01
N THR A 253 25.06 5.70 -5.08
CA THR A 253 25.30 4.97 -6.33
C THR A 253 24.18 3.95 -6.59
N PRO A 254 23.97 3.47 -7.84
CA PRO A 254 22.92 2.50 -8.13
C PRO A 254 22.99 1.23 -7.27
N PRO A 255 24.17 0.59 -7.05
CA PRO A 255 24.24 -0.57 -6.14
C PRO A 255 23.87 -0.24 -4.70
N GLU A 256 24.19 0.96 -4.21
CA GLU A 256 23.81 1.40 -2.87
C GLU A 256 22.31 1.70 -2.76
N LEU A 257 21.71 2.27 -3.80
CA LEU A 257 20.28 2.54 -3.83
C LEU A 257 19.45 1.25 -3.91
N PHE A 258 19.92 0.23 -4.63
CA PHE A 258 19.30 -1.10 -4.58
C PHE A 258 19.38 -1.73 -3.19
N LYS A 259 20.51 -1.59 -2.47
CA LYS A 259 20.62 -1.99 -1.06
C LYS A 259 19.63 -1.25 -0.17
N PHE A 260 19.45 0.06 -0.38
CA PHE A 260 18.43 0.84 0.32
C PHE A 260 17.02 0.28 0.08
N ILE A 261 16.65 -0.01 -1.17
CA ILE A 261 15.37 -0.65 -1.52
C ILE A 261 15.26 -2.04 -0.86
N GLY A 262 16.32 -2.84 -0.85
CA GLY A 262 16.36 -4.13 -0.17
C GLY A 262 16.10 -4.02 1.34
N VAL A 263 16.65 -2.99 2.00
CA VAL A 263 16.36 -2.70 3.41
C VAL A 263 14.91 -2.26 3.61
N VAL A 264 14.35 -1.44 2.71
CA VAL A 264 12.93 -1.06 2.72
C VAL A 264 12.02 -2.30 2.63
N LEU A 265 12.31 -3.21 1.70
CA LEU A 265 11.57 -4.46 1.54
C LEU A 265 11.74 -5.40 2.74
N TYR A 266 12.93 -5.45 3.34
CA TYR A 266 13.15 -6.18 4.59
C TYR A 266 12.24 -5.68 5.72
N MET A 267 12.06 -4.38 5.85
CA MET A 267 11.16 -3.78 6.85
C MET A 267 9.69 -4.08 6.59
N ALA A 268 9.31 -4.33 5.33
CA ALA A 268 7.97 -4.78 4.96
C ALA A 268 7.67 -6.19 5.49
N VAL A 269 8.66 -7.08 5.42
CA VAL A 269 8.57 -8.48 5.88
C VAL A 269 8.69 -8.56 7.40
N LEU A 270 9.71 -7.91 7.98
CA LEU A 270 9.94 -7.89 9.41
C LEU A 270 9.56 -6.54 9.99
N LYS A 271 8.38 -6.46 10.59
CA LYS A 271 7.83 -5.22 11.15
C LYS A 271 8.29 -5.01 12.58
N LEU A 272 9.07 -3.96 12.81
CA LEU A 272 9.45 -3.52 14.16
C LEU A 272 8.74 -2.21 14.52
N PRO A 273 8.50 -1.95 15.81
CA PRO A 273 7.74 -0.77 16.25
C PRO A 273 8.32 0.58 15.80
N THR A 274 9.65 0.71 15.77
CA THR A 274 10.33 1.95 15.37
C THR A 274 11.47 1.69 14.39
N ILE A 275 11.88 2.72 13.64
CA ILE A 275 13.02 2.59 12.71
C ILE A 275 14.33 2.28 13.44
N ASN A 276 14.49 2.76 14.67
CA ASN A 276 15.70 2.53 15.46
C ASN A 276 15.86 1.06 15.83
N ASP A 277 14.75 0.33 15.92
CA ASP A 277 14.72 -1.07 16.33
C ASP A 277 15.47 -1.97 15.35
N TYR A 278 15.50 -1.59 14.06
CA TYR A 278 16.23 -2.28 13.01
C TYR A 278 17.76 -2.19 13.15
N TRP A 279 18.27 -1.22 13.91
CA TRP A 279 19.71 -1.04 14.16
C TRP A 279 20.07 -1.13 15.65
N ARG A 280 19.13 -1.58 16.51
CA ARG A 280 19.41 -1.86 17.92
C ARG A 280 20.54 -2.87 18.03
N GLN A 281 21.43 -2.63 18.99
CA GLN A 281 22.57 -3.50 19.29
C GLN A 281 22.46 -4.07 20.70
N ARG A 282 23.08 -5.23 20.92
CA ARG A 282 23.35 -5.80 22.25
C ARG A 282 22.11 -6.05 23.12
N ASN A 283 20.99 -6.47 22.52
CA ASN A 283 19.80 -6.90 23.25
C ASN A 283 19.10 -8.10 22.54
N ALA A 284 18.14 -8.72 23.23
CA ALA A 284 17.41 -9.89 22.73
C ALA A 284 16.58 -9.63 21.46
N PHE A 285 16.31 -8.36 21.14
CA PHE A 285 15.51 -7.93 19.99
C PHE A 285 16.36 -7.40 18.83
N SER A 286 17.69 -7.53 18.90
CA SER A 286 18.61 -7.00 17.89
C SER A 286 18.55 -7.82 16.61
N VAL A 287 18.27 -7.17 15.49
CA VAL A 287 18.31 -7.79 14.15
C VAL A 287 19.62 -7.42 13.47
N GLN A 288 20.27 -8.41 12.82
CA GLN A 288 21.60 -8.21 12.25
C GLN A 288 21.55 -7.66 10.82
N PHE A 289 20.54 -8.04 10.04
CA PHE A 289 20.55 -7.85 8.59
C PHE A 289 20.67 -6.37 8.17
N PRO A 290 19.83 -5.42 8.63
CA PRO A 290 19.93 -4.02 8.18
C PRO A 290 21.31 -3.41 8.45
N GLY A 291 21.87 -3.65 9.64
CA GLY A 291 23.18 -3.15 10.04
C GLY A 291 24.36 -3.71 9.24
N THR A 292 24.22 -4.92 8.68
CA THR A 292 25.24 -5.49 7.76
C THR A 292 25.19 -4.91 6.35
N VAL A 293 24.04 -4.40 5.93
CA VAL A 293 23.83 -3.84 4.58
C VAL A 293 24.14 -2.36 4.53
N MET A 294 23.62 -1.59 5.49
CA MET A 294 23.75 -0.14 5.54
C MET A 294 23.66 0.37 6.98
N VAL A 295 24.51 1.32 7.35
CA VAL A 295 24.42 1.95 8.68
C VAL A 295 23.19 2.84 8.79
N ARG A 296 22.58 2.91 9.99
CA ARG A 296 21.33 3.63 10.27
C ARG A 296 21.32 5.06 9.71
N ASP A 297 22.37 5.82 9.99
CA ASP A 297 22.42 7.23 9.63
C ASP A 297 22.53 7.41 8.11
N ARG A 298 23.20 6.47 7.41
CA ARG A 298 23.23 6.45 5.94
C ARG A 298 21.85 6.15 5.35
N TYR A 299 21.13 5.18 5.91
CA TYR A 299 19.75 4.88 5.51
C TYR A 299 18.84 6.11 5.68
N ARG A 300 18.96 6.81 6.83
CA ARG A 300 18.20 8.05 7.10
C ARG A 300 18.55 9.14 6.10
N MET A 301 19.83 9.41 5.87
CA MET A 301 20.28 10.43 4.91
C MET A 301 19.78 10.15 3.49
N ILE A 302 19.80 8.90 3.02
CA ILE A 302 19.24 8.53 1.71
C ILE A 302 17.73 8.75 1.70
N SER A 303 17.02 8.27 2.73
CA SER A 303 15.56 8.44 2.85
C SER A 303 15.14 9.93 2.85
N TRP A 304 15.90 10.79 3.53
CA TRP A 304 15.67 12.23 3.62
C TRP A 304 15.99 13.01 2.36
N ASN A 305 16.83 12.48 1.47
CA ASN A 305 17.19 13.15 0.21
C ASN A 305 16.59 12.47 -1.01
N LEU A 306 15.90 11.34 -0.85
CA LEU A 306 15.30 10.59 -1.94
C LEU A 306 14.40 11.50 -2.78
N HIS A 307 14.73 11.59 -4.08
CA HIS A 307 14.11 12.54 -4.99
C HIS A 307 14.16 12.06 -6.45
N MET A 308 13.03 12.10 -7.16
CA MET A 308 12.84 11.41 -8.46
C MET A 308 13.10 12.28 -9.69
N SER A 309 13.00 13.60 -9.56
CA SER A 309 13.11 14.60 -10.63
C SER A 309 14.28 15.53 -10.36
N ASP A 310 14.67 16.36 -11.33
CA ASP A 310 15.73 17.34 -11.07
C ASP A 310 15.21 18.41 -10.09
N PRO A 311 15.83 18.61 -8.91
CA PRO A 311 15.42 19.63 -7.95
C PRO A 311 15.41 21.06 -8.50
N ALA A 312 16.21 21.36 -9.54
CA ALA A 312 16.22 22.67 -10.18
C ALA A 312 14.98 22.85 -11.08
N GLU A 313 14.61 21.82 -11.83
CA GLU A 313 13.40 21.83 -12.67
C GLU A 313 12.12 21.84 -11.83
N ASP A 314 12.14 21.24 -10.64
CA ASP A 314 11.04 21.36 -9.68
C ASP A 314 10.73 22.80 -9.34
N VAL A 315 11.76 23.64 -9.14
CA VAL A 315 11.58 25.07 -8.85
C VAL A 315 10.90 25.77 -10.02
N VAL A 316 11.26 25.40 -11.26
CA VAL A 316 10.62 25.93 -12.47
C VAL A 316 9.16 25.50 -12.53
N ASN A 317 8.85 24.23 -12.28
CA ASN A 317 7.48 23.72 -12.26
C ASN A 317 6.67 24.34 -11.10
N ASP A 318 7.24 24.50 -9.91
CA ASP A 318 6.56 25.07 -8.73
C ASP A 318 6.16 26.53 -8.96
N ARG A 319 6.94 27.30 -9.75
CA ARG A 319 6.56 28.67 -10.18
C ARG A 319 5.31 28.68 -11.07
N LYS A 320 4.94 27.55 -11.68
CA LYS A 320 3.79 27.43 -12.59
C LYS A 320 2.50 27.05 -11.88
N LYS A 321 2.47 26.81 -10.56
CA LYS A 321 1.30 26.27 -9.80
C LYS A 321 -0.06 26.91 -10.11
N ALA A 322 -0.10 28.21 -10.40
CA ALA A 322 -1.33 28.95 -10.73
C ALA A 322 -1.73 28.88 -12.23
N THR A 323 -0.99 28.15 -13.06
CA THR A 323 -1.17 28.11 -14.53
C THR A 323 -1.58 26.72 -14.99
N SER A 324 -2.12 26.63 -16.21
CA SER A 324 -2.44 25.35 -16.86
C SER A 324 -1.20 24.51 -17.18
N GLU A 325 0.00 25.10 -17.17
CA GLU A 325 1.26 24.41 -17.45
C GLU A 325 1.85 23.67 -16.25
N TYR A 326 1.33 23.87 -15.04
CA TYR A 326 1.80 23.15 -13.86
C TYR A 326 1.59 21.64 -14.01
N ASP A 327 2.59 20.82 -13.76
CA ASP A 327 2.41 19.39 -13.57
C ASP A 327 2.47 19.03 -12.08
N ALA A 328 1.33 18.64 -11.52
CA ALA A 328 1.20 18.21 -10.13
C ALA A 328 2.02 16.94 -9.82
N LEU A 329 2.34 16.13 -10.85
CA LEU A 329 3.12 14.91 -10.72
C LEU A 329 4.58 15.09 -11.17
N PHE A 330 5.01 16.32 -11.48
CA PHE A 330 6.34 16.60 -12.04
C PHE A 330 7.46 15.93 -11.23
N ARG A 331 7.36 16.01 -9.90
CA ARG A 331 8.37 15.45 -8.99
C ARG A 331 8.58 13.94 -9.14
N LEU A 332 7.55 13.23 -9.58
CA LEU A 332 7.56 11.77 -9.80
C LEU A 332 7.78 11.39 -11.26
N ARG A 333 7.59 12.33 -12.19
CA ARG A 333 7.40 12.05 -13.60
C ARG A 333 8.45 11.13 -14.20
N PRO A 334 9.76 11.33 -13.95
CA PRO A 334 10.78 10.46 -14.53
C PRO A 334 10.61 8.99 -14.13
N LEU A 335 10.41 8.71 -12.84
CA LEU A 335 10.24 7.35 -12.35
C LEU A 335 8.86 6.77 -12.69
N LEU A 336 7.81 7.60 -12.57
CA LEU A 336 6.44 7.22 -12.84
C LEU A 336 6.27 6.73 -14.29
N ASP A 337 6.77 7.52 -15.25
CA ASP A 337 6.64 7.21 -16.68
C ASP A 337 7.49 5.99 -17.06
N GLN A 338 8.67 5.82 -16.44
CA GLN A 338 9.50 4.62 -16.63
C GLN A 338 8.82 3.35 -16.11
N ILE A 339 8.29 3.36 -14.89
CA ILE A 339 7.59 2.19 -14.33
C ILE A 339 6.33 1.88 -15.11
N ARG A 340 5.55 2.91 -15.47
CA ARG A 340 4.35 2.74 -16.31
C ARG A 340 4.70 2.15 -17.68
N THR A 341 5.81 2.58 -18.28
CA THR A 341 6.32 1.99 -19.52
C THR A 341 6.70 0.53 -19.31
N ALA A 342 7.44 0.22 -18.25
CA ALA A 342 7.82 -1.15 -17.91
C ALA A 342 6.62 -2.08 -17.68
N CYS A 343 5.55 -1.60 -17.03
CA CYS A 343 4.28 -2.32 -16.88
C CYS A 343 3.70 -2.70 -18.25
N LYS A 344 3.70 -1.76 -19.20
CA LYS A 344 3.18 -2.00 -20.54
C LYS A 344 4.08 -2.90 -21.37
N THR A 345 5.39 -2.73 -21.30
CA THR A 345 6.32 -3.47 -22.17
C THR A 345 6.49 -4.91 -21.73
N SER A 346 6.59 -5.16 -20.42
CA SER A 346 6.99 -6.47 -19.84
C SER A 346 5.89 -7.52 -19.81
N TYR A 347 4.63 -7.12 -19.99
CA TYR A 347 3.47 -8.01 -19.92
C TYR A 347 2.37 -7.55 -20.86
N HIS A 348 1.58 -8.48 -21.37
CA HIS A 348 0.35 -8.18 -22.10
C HIS A 348 -0.84 -8.90 -21.46
N PRO A 349 -1.90 -8.20 -21.04
CA PRO A 349 -2.98 -8.82 -20.27
C PRO A 349 -3.78 -9.86 -21.05
N HIS A 350 -4.29 -10.84 -20.31
CA HIS A 350 -5.28 -11.81 -20.77
C HIS A 350 -6.66 -11.15 -20.98
N LYS A 351 -7.59 -11.92 -21.55
CA LYS A 351 -8.91 -11.45 -21.98
C LYS A 351 -9.70 -10.69 -20.90
N ASN A 352 -9.63 -11.15 -19.65
CA ASN A 352 -10.40 -10.58 -18.55
C ASN A 352 -9.51 -9.64 -17.76
N ILE A 353 -9.89 -8.37 -17.71
CA ILE A 353 -9.15 -7.30 -17.02
C ILE A 353 -10.08 -6.62 -16.03
N CYS A 354 -9.54 -6.08 -14.95
CA CYS A 354 -10.31 -5.30 -14.00
C CYS A 354 -9.69 -3.93 -13.75
N ILE A 355 -10.54 -2.94 -13.49
CA ILE A 355 -10.09 -1.65 -12.95
C ILE A 355 -10.37 -1.60 -11.46
N GLY A 356 -9.36 -1.19 -10.70
CA GLY A 356 -9.43 -1.02 -9.27
C GLY A 356 -8.94 0.36 -8.84
N GLU A 357 -9.34 0.75 -7.64
CA GLU A 357 -8.86 1.95 -6.98
C GLU A 357 -7.96 1.56 -5.81
N ARG A 358 -6.84 2.26 -5.67
CA ARG A 358 -5.98 2.11 -4.50
C ARG A 358 -5.73 3.44 -3.85
N MET A 359 -5.86 3.46 -2.52
CA MET A 359 -5.62 4.65 -1.72
C MET A 359 -4.39 4.48 -0.83
N PHE A 360 -3.54 5.51 -0.78
CA PHE A 360 -2.37 5.56 0.11
C PHE A 360 -2.43 6.81 0.97
N ALA A 361 -2.45 6.65 2.28
CA ALA A 361 -2.50 7.79 3.20
C ALA A 361 -1.09 8.35 3.44
N THR A 362 -0.95 9.67 3.32
CA THR A 362 0.13 10.42 3.96
C THR A 362 -0.27 10.81 5.39
N ARG A 363 0.72 11.11 6.22
CA ARG A 363 0.44 11.64 7.56
C ARG A 363 -0.01 13.11 7.46
N PRO A 364 -1.06 13.51 8.20
CA PRO A 364 -1.39 14.92 8.36
C PRO A 364 -0.29 15.63 9.15
N ARG A 365 -0.11 16.94 8.92
CA ARG A 365 0.78 17.78 9.73
C ARG A 365 0.22 17.94 11.16
N PRO A 366 1.07 18.07 12.19
CA PRO A 366 0.62 18.46 13.53
C PRO A 366 -0.16 19.79 13.45
N GLY A 367 -1.37 19.84 14.01
CA GLY A 367 -2.24 21.03 13.99
C GLY A 367 -3.31 21.06 12.88
N ALA A 368 -3.20 20.24 11.83
CA ALA A 368 -4.28 20.09 10.84
C ALA A 368 -5.40 19.20 11.39
N LYS A 369 -6.66 19.66 11.36
CA LYS A 369 -7.81 18.83 11.75
C LYS A 369 -7.84 17.55 10.89
N LEU A 370 -7.86 16.42 11.59
CA LEU A 370 -7.90 15.03 11.09
C LEU A 370 -8.62 14.84 9.75
N THR A 371 -7.91 14.96 8.64
CA THR A 371 -8.26 14.31 7.39
C THR A 371 -7.00 13.63 6.87
N LYS A 372 -7.09 12.32 6.64
CA LYS A 372 -6.03 11.55 6.00
C LYS A 372 -5.90 12.08 4.58
N CYS A 373 -4.82 12.78 4.28
CA CYS A 373 -4.45 13.09 2.91
C CYS A 373 -4.17 11.76 2.20
N ALA A 374 -4.98 11.37 1.21
CA ALA A 374 -4.88 10.07 0.54
C ALA A 374 -4.65 10.24 -0.97
N PHE A 375 -3.64 9.56 -1.49
CA PHE A 375 -3.38 9.44 -2.92
C PHE A 375 -4.27 8.36 -3.49
N LYS A 376 -5.05 8.69 -4.51
CA LYS A 376 -5.87 7.74 -5.25
C LYS A 376 -5.16 7.36 -6.55
N VAL A 377 -4.99 6.07 -6.78
CA VAL A 377 -4.40 5.51 -8.00
C VAL A 377 -5.43 4.58 -8.62
N PHE A 378 -5.74 4.78 -9.90
CA PHE A 378 -6.53 3.86 -10.69
C PHE A 378 -5.59 2.86 -11.36
N SER A 379 -5.84 1.57 -11.21
CA SER A 379 -5.01 0.50 -11.80
C SER A 379 -5.83 -0.38 -12.72
N LEU A 380 -5.33 -0.61 -13.93
CA LEU A 380 -5.82 -1.62 -14.86
C LEU A 380 -5.00 -2.89 -14.70
N SER A 381 -5.67 -3.97 -14.30
CA SER A 381 -5.01 -5.21 -13.90
C SER A 381 -5.55 -6.40 -14.67
N ASP A 382 -4.69 -7.37 -14.91
CA ASP A 382 -5.08 -8.69 -15.44
C ASP A 382 -5.77 -9.50 -14.33
N SER A 383 -7.02 -9.89 -14.55
CA SER A 383 -7.79 -10.69 -13.61
C SER A 383 -7.24 -12.11 -13.45
N HIS A 384 -6.42 -12.59 -14.39
CA HIS A 384 -5.84 -13.94 -14.36
C HIS A 384 -4.81 -14.11 -13.23
N ASN A 385 -3.88 -13.16 -13.08
CA ASN A 385 -2.74 -13.31 -12.17
C ASN A 385 -2.52 -12.11 -11.23
N GLY A 386 -3.26 -11.01 -11.42
CA GLY A 386 -3.12 -9.76 -10.67
C GLY A 386 -1.99 -8.84 -11.15
N TYR A 387 -1.54 -8.94 -12.41
CA TYR A 387 -0.53 -8.03 -12.96
C TYR A 387 -1.15 -6.66 -13.31
N VAL A 388 -0.55 -5.56 -12.84
CA VAL A 388 -0.97 -4.20 -13.21
C VAL A 388 -0.33 -3.79 -14.53
N SER A 389 -1.15 -3.72 -15.58
CA SER A 389 -0.72 -3.39 -16.95
C SER A 389 -0.61 -1.89 -17.21
N ASP A 390 -1.48 -1.09 -16.59
CA ASP A 390 -1.43 0.37 -16.64
C ASP A 390 -2.00 0.97 -15.35
N PHE A 391 -1.62 2.20 -15.01
CA PHE A 391 -2.15 2.91 -13.87
C PHE A 391 -2.10 4.43 -14.05
N ALA A 392 -2.95 5.15 -13.31
CA ALA A 392 -3.04 6.60 -13.34
C ALA A 392 -3.20 7.16 -11.92
N VAL A 393 -2.35 8.13 -11.56
CA VAL A 393 -2.43 8.83 -10.28
C VAL A 393 -3.45 9.97 -10.39
N TYR A 394 -4.42 9.99 -9.50
CA TYR A 394 -5.44 11.04 -9.46
C TYR A 394 -4.91 12.31 -8.81
N THR A 395 -5.00 13.43 -9.54
CA THR A 395 -4.46 14.73 -9.12
C THR A 395 -5.53 15.75 -8.69
N GLY A 396 -6.75 15.32 -8.34
CA GLY A 396 -7.81 16.23 -7.87
C GLY A 396 -8.56 17.03 -8.95
N ARG A 397 -7.93 17.33 -10.09
CA ARG A 397 -8.61 17.88 -11.28
C ARG A 397 -8.76 16.80 -12.35
N SER A 398 -9.95 16.71 -12.94
CA SER A 398 -10.15 15.97 -14.18
C SER A 398 -9.33 16.67 -15.27
N ARG A 399 -8.14 16.15 -15.55
CA ARG A 399 -7.41 16.44 -16.80
C ARG A 399 -7.89 15.54 -17.95
N PHE A 400 -8.98 14.82 -17.74
CA PHE A 400 -9.32 13.73 -18.61
C PHE A 400 -10.01 14.24 -19.88
N PRO A 401 -9.67 13.70 -21.06
CA PRO A 401 -10.04 14.29 -22.35
C PRO A 401 -11.55 14.37 -22.60
N ALA A 402 -12.34 13.47 -22.00
CA ALA A 402 -13.75 13.30 -22.36
C ALA A 402 -14.71 14.18 -21.55
N GLY A 403 -14.25 14.85 -20.49
CA GLY A 403 -15.05 15.80 -19.68
C GLY A 403 -16.37 15.22 -19.16
N THR A 404 -16.46 13.89 -19.05
CA THR A 404 -17.71 13.18 -18.78
C THR A 404 -17.86 12.82 -17.30
N GLY A 405 -16.77 12.93 -16.53
CA GLY A 405 -16.72 12.71 -15.09
C GLY A 405 -15.67 11.67 -14.72
N LEU A 406 -15.10 11.81 -13.52
CA LEU A 406 -13.93 11.05 -13.03
C LEU A 406 -14.00 9.54 -13.30
N SER A 407 -15.17 8.92 -13.10
CA SER A 407 -15.34 7.47 -13.25
C SER A 407 -15.32 6.99 -14.71
N PHE A 408 -15.89 7.74 -15.64
CA PHE A 408 -15.84 7.42 -17.06
C PHE A 408 -14.43 7.66 -17.59
N ASP A 409 -13.90 8.81 -17.22
CA ASP A 409 -12.67 9.37 -17.68
C ASP A 409 -11.43 8.55 -17.25
N SER A 410 -11.40 8.03 -16.02
CA SER A 410 -10.34 7.15 -15.52
C SER A 410 -10.25 5.84 -16.31
N VAL A 411 -11.40 5.25 -16.64
CA VAL A 411 -11.46 4.01 -17.42
C VAL A 411 -10.98 4.25 -18.85
N VAL A 412 -11.48 5.30 -19.51
CA VAL A 412 -11.11 5.59 -20.90
C VAL A 412 -9.64 5.95 -21.04
N GLN A 413 -9.03 6.58 -20.02
CA GLN A 413 -7.58 6.83 -20.04
C GLN A 413 -6.74 5.54 -19.97
N LEU A 414 -7.20 4.54 -19.22
CA LEU A 414 -6.46 3.28 -19.03
C LEU A 414 -6.74 2.26 -20.13
N ILE A 415 -7.94 2.30 -20.74
CA ILE A 415 -8.29 1.47 -21.89
C ILE A 415 -7.76 2.12 -23.15
N ASP A 416 -6.61 1.63 -23.60
CA ASP A 416 -5.97 2.04 -24.85
C ASP A 416 -6.04 0.90 -25.88
N PRO A 417 -6.95 0.97 -26.87
CA PRO A 417 -7.07 -0.06 -27.91
C PRO A 417 -5.81 -0.23 -28.76
N SER A 418 -4.96 0.80 -28.87
CA SER A 418 -3.70 0.69 -29.62
C SER A 418 -2.68 -0.19 -28.90
N PHE A 419 -2.71 -0.19 -27.57
CA PHE A 419 -1.88 -1.04 -26.72
C PHE A 419 -2.50 -2.42 -26.47
N LEU A 420 -3.80 -2.48 -26.21
CA LEU A 420 -4.49 -3.72 -25.83
C LEU A 420 -4.91 -4.54 -27.05
N GLY A 421 -5.42 -3.90 -28.11
CA GLY A 421 -6.22 -4.57 -29.13
C GLY A 421 -7.72 -4.51 -28.78
N THR A 422 -8.48 -5.56 -29.10
CA THR A 422 -9.95 -5.58 -28.91
C THR A 422 -10.46 -6.91 -28.35
N GLY A 423 -11.71 -6.93 -27.87
CA GLY A 423 -12.38 -8.13 -27.36
C GLY A 423 -12.02 -8.52 -25.94
N TYR A 424 -11.51 -7.58 -25.15
CA TYR A 424 -11.33 -7.72 -23.71
C TYR A 424 -12.66 -7.58 -22.96
N ASN A 425 -12.72 -8.20 -21.77
CA ASN A 425 -13.82 -8.07 -20.83
C ASN A 425 -13.34 -7.27 -19.62
N LEU A 426 -13.83 -6.03 -19.48
CA LEU A 426 -13.55 -5.18 -18.33
C LEU A 426 -14.50 -5.48 -17.18
N PHE A 427 -13.95 -5.75 -16.00
CA PHE A 427 -14.68 -5.85 -14.75
C PHE A 427 -14.40 -4.61 -13.90
N CYS A 428 -15.44 -3.99 -13.35
CA CYS A 428 -15.27 -2.76 -12.57
C CYS A 428 -16.26 -2.66 -11.41
N ASP A 429 -15.85 -1.96 -10.35
CA ASP A 429 -16.68 -1.68 -9.19
C ASP A 429 -17.89 -0.78 -9.49
N SER A 430 -18.63 -0.45 -8.45
CA SER A 430 -19.80 0.43 -8.55
C SER A 430 -19.50 1.91 -8.82
N PHE A 431 -18.26 2.36 -8.61
CA PHE A 431 -17.85 3.73 -8.91
C PHE A 431 -17.71 3.95 -10.42
N HIS A 432 -17.15 2.95 -11.12
CA HIS A 432 -16.90 3.01 -12.57
C HIS A 432 -18.11 2.60 -13.42
N THR A 433 -19.03 1.81 -12.87
CA THR A 433 -20.15 1.24 -13.64
C THR A 433 -21.17 2.31 -14.06
N SER A 434 -21.31 2.53 -15.37
CA SER A 434 -22.42 3.32 -15.94
C SER A 434 -22.87 2.82 -17.31
N PRO A 435 -24.18 2.89 -17.63
CA PRO A 435 -24.68 2.52 -18.96
C PRO A 435 -24.01 3.30 -20.10
N ARG A 436 -23.67 4.57 -19.85
CA ARG A 436 -22.95 5.41 -20.82
C ARG A 436 -21.53 4.89 -21.07
N LEU A 437 -20.78 4.56 -20.02
CA LEU A 437 -19.45 3.97 -20.15
C LEU A 437 -19.51 2.64 -20.90
N PHE A 438 -20.46 1.76 -20.55
CA PHE A 438 -20.50 0.42 -21.14
C PHE A 438 -20.88 0.46 -22.62
N ARG A 439 -21.78 1.37 -23.03
CA ARG A 439 -22.04 1.62 -24.46
C ARG A 439 -20.81 2.16 -25.20
N HIS A 440 -20.04 3.03 -24.56
CA HIS A 440 -18.79 3.54 -25.13
C HIS A 440 -17.75 2.43 -25.29
N LEU A 441 -17.52 1.62 -24.26
CA LEU A 441 -16.62 0.46 -24.33
C LEU A 441 -17.06 -0.54 -25.40
N TRP A 442 -18.36 -0.81 -25.50
CA TRP A 442 -18.90 -1.67 -26.56
C TRP A 442 -18.59 -1.14 -27.96
N SER A 443 -18.68 0.18 -28.18
CA SER A 443 -18.30 0.80 -29.45
C SER A 443 -16.82 0.62 -29.79
N LEU A 444 -15.96 0.54 -28.78
CA LEU A 444 -14.53 0.22 -28.90
C LEU A 444 -14.25 -1.29 -29.01
N LYS A 445 -15.29 -2.13 -29.07
CA LYS A 445 -15.20 -3.61 -29.06
C LYS A 445 -14.65 -4.18 -27.74
N PHE A 446 -14.93 -3.51 -26.63
CA PHE A 446 -14.67 -4.00 -25.27
C PHE A 446 -15.99 -4.43 -24.62
N GLY A 447 -15.96 -5.59 -24.00
CA GLY A 447 -16.97 -6.04 -23.06
C GLY A 447 -16.80 -5.39 -21.69
N ALA A 448 -17.88 -5.27 -20.94
CA ALA A 448 -17.87 -4.71 -19.60
C ALA A 448 -18.89 -5.38 -18.68
N CYS A 449 -18.54 -5.56 -17.41
CA CYS A 449 -19.40 -6.07 -16.35
C CYS A 449 -19.09 -5.35 -15.03
N GLY A 450 -20.11 -4.92 -14.30
CA GLY A 450 -19.89 -4.19 -13.05
C GLY A 450 -21.14 -4.05 -12.18
N MET A 451 -20.93 -3.84 -10.89
CA MET A 451 -22.03 -3.60 -9.95
C MET A 451 -22.60 -2.19 -10.14
N PHE A 452 -23.91 -1.99 -9.94
CA PHE A 452 -24.48 -0.65 -9.96
C PHE A 452 -25.36 -0.37 -8.75
N ARG A 453 -25.41 0.91 -8.34
CA ARG A 453 -26.23 1.39 -7.21
C ARG A 453 -27.62 1.82 -7.68
N LYS A 454 -28.61 1.77 -6.78
CA LYS A 454 -29.94 2.33 -7.03
C LYS A 454 -29.83 3.84 -7.31
N GLY A 455 -30.55 4.31 -8.32
CA GLY A 455 -30.55 5.73 -8.72
C GLY A 455 -29.49 6.11 -9.75
N LEU A 456 -28.67 5.15 -10.22
CA LEU A 456 -27.76 5.38 -11.35
C LEU A 456 -28.54 5.83 -12.60
N ARG A 457 -28.00 6.83 -13.30
CA ARG A 457 -28.62 7.38 -14.52
C ARG A 457 -28.69 6.32 -15.61
N ASP A 458 -29.71 6.40 -16.45
CA ASP A 458 -29.89 5.56 -17.65
C ASP A 458 -30.00 4.05 -17.39
N VAL A 459 -30.35 3.67 -16.16
CA VAL A 459 -30.77 2.31 -15.77
C VAL A 459 -32.30 2.20 -15.91
N PRO A 460 -32.85 1.04 -16.34
CA PRO A 460 -34.28 0.81 -16.41
C PRO A 460 -35.01 1.18 -15.11
N LYS A 461 -35.97 2.11 -15.21
CA LYS A 461 -36.77 2.61 -14.08
C LYS A 461 -38.08 1.86 -13.87
N SER A 462 -38.34 0.83 -14.67
CA SER A 462 -39.56 0.04 -14.54
C SER A 462 -39.67 -0.55 -13.14
N THR A 463 -40.85 -0.43 -12.55
CA THR A 463 -41.21 -1.03 -11.26
C THR A 463 -41.98 -2.34 -11.41
N VAL A 464 -42.36 -2.71 -12.63
CA VAL A 464 -43.17 -3.89 -12.93
C VAL A 464 -42.32 -5.15 -12.75
N ASN A 465 -42.72 -6.05 -11.85
CA ASN A 465 -41.98 -7.27 -11.46
C ASN A 465 -40.57 -7.02 -10.90
N THR A 466 -40.31 -5.83 -10.33
CA THR A 466 -39.03 -5.54 -9.67
C THR A 466 -38.89 -6.33 -8.35
N LEU A 467 -37.65 -6.69 -8.00
CA LEU A 467 -37.35 -7.29 -6.70
C LEU A 467 -37.72 -6.39 -5.52
N SER A 468 -38.14 -7.00 -4.42
CA SER A 468 -38.42 -6.33 -3.16
C SER A 468 -37.61 -6.93 -2.02
N LYS A 469 -37.54 -6.24 -0.88
CA LYS A 469 -36.90 -6.79 0.33
C LYS A 469 -37.54 -8.10 0.85
N ARG A 470 -38.74 -8.42 0.38
CA ARG A 470 -39.49 -9.63 0.75
C ARG A 470 -39.34 -10.76 -0.29
N SER A 471 -38.65 -10.50 -1.40
CA SER A 471 -38.40 -11.52 -2.41
C SER A 471 -37.57 -12.65 -1.81
N PRO A 472 -37.87 -13.93 -2.13
CA PRO A 472 -37.09 -15.07 -1.68
C PRO A 472 -35.63 -14.97 -2.09
N GLN A 473 -34.72 -15.51 -1.28
CA GLN A 473 -33.32 -15.66 -1.67
C GLN A 473 -33.22 -16.50 -2.95
N GLY A 474 -32.37 -16.09 -3.88
CA GLY A 474 -32.25 -16.62 -5.23
C GLY A 474 -33.08 -15.90 -6.28
N SER A 475 -34.07 -15.07 -5.91
CA SER A 475 -34.93 -14.41 -6.90
C SER A 475 -34.11 -13.57 -7.88
N LEU A 476 -34.23 -13.87 -9.17
CA LEU A 476 -33.52 -13.21 -10.27
C LEU A 476 -34.48 -12.35 -11.08
N ARG A 477 -34.08 -11.11 -11.39
CA ARG A 477 -34.81 -10.23 -12.29
C ARG A 477 -33.88 -9.59 -13.29
N TRP A 478 -34.27 -9.55 -14.56
CA TRP A 478 -33.44 -8.93 -15.59
C TRP A 478 -34.23 -8.10 -16.61
N ILE A 479 -33.54 -7.12 -17.19
CA ILE A 479 -33.98 -6.35 -18.35
C ILE A 479 -32.78 -6.22 -19.29
N ARG A 480 -33.01 -6.36 -20.60
CA ARG A 480 -32.00 -6.10 -21.63
C ARG A 480 -32.43 -4.92 -22.50
N GLU A 481 -31.54 -3.96 -22.64
CA GLU A 481 -31.66 -2.80 -23.53
C GLU A 481 -30.44 -2.80 -24.46
N ASP A 482 -30.67 -2.98 -25.76
CA ASP A 482 -29.60 -3.17 -26.75
C ASP A 482 -28.67 -4.35 -26.37
N HIS A 483 -27.38 -4.07 -26.20
CA HIS A 483 -26.37 -5.02 -25.73
C HIS A 483 -26.24 -5.03 -24.20
N LEU A 484 -26.84 -4.08 -23.48
CA LEU A 484 -26.75 -4.00 -22.02
C LEU A 484 -27.80 -4.87 -21.34
N LEU A 485 -27.31 -5.71 -20.45
CA LEU A 485 -28.08 -6.50 -19.50
C LEU A 485 -28.04 -5.82 -18.13
N PHE A 486 -29.20 -5.64 -17.53
CA PHE A 486 -29.36 -5.23 -16.14
C PHE A 486 -29.95 -6.39 -15.37
N VAL A 487 -29.22 -6.88 -14.38
CA VAL A 487 -29.67 -7.93 -13.47
C VAL A 487 -29.83 -7.38 -12.07
N ARG A 488 -30.92 -7.78 -11.42
CA ARG A 488 -31.09 -7.68 -9.98
C ARG A 488 -31.27 -9.09 -9.43
N TRP A 489 -30.52 -9.42 -8.38
CA TRP A 489 -30.54 -10.73 -7.77
C TRP A 489 -30.65 -10.62 -6.26
N MET A 490 -31.53 -11.41 -5.67
CA MET A 490 -31.76 -11.41 -4.23
C MET A 490 -30.89 -12.46 -3.56
N ASP A 491 -29.75 -12.07 -2.98
CA ASP A 491 -29.03 -12.93 -2.04
C ASP A 491 -29.53 -12.64 -0.61
N THR A 492 -28.63 -12.44 0.35
CA THR A 492 -28.97 -11.87 1.66
C THR A 492 -29.46 -10.42 1.51
N ARG A 493 -28.95 -9.74 0.49
CA ARG A 493 -29.37 -8.40 0.05
C ARG A 493 -29.49 -8.39 -1.47
N GLU A 494 -30.21 -7.40 -1.97
CA GLU A 494 -30.31 -7.17 -3.41
C GLU A 494 -28.96 -6.75 -3.97
N VAL A 495 -28.49 -7.52 -4.95
CA VAL A 495 -27.31 -7.29 -5.77
C VAL A 495 -27.77 -6.80 -7.14
N SER A 496 -27.10 -5.80 -7.69
CA SER A 496 -27.43 -5.22 -9.00
C SER A 496 -26.17 -5.19 -9.88
N VAL A 497 -26.23 -5.83 -11.04
CA VAL A 497 -25.10 -5.96 -11.98
C VAL A 497 -25.52 -5.53 -13.38
N CYS A 498 -24.70 -4.70 -14.01
CA CYS A 498 -24.81 -4.34 -15.42
C CYS A 498 -23.75 -5.11 -16.19
N SER A 499 -24.09 -5.60 -17.38
CA SER A 499 -23.19 -6.39 -18.21
C SER A 499 -23.48 -6.15 -19.68
N SER A 500 -22.45 -6.19 -20.53
CA SER A 500 -22.60 -6.13 -21.99
C SER A 500 -22.26 -7.45 -22.70
N ILE A 501 -21.77 -8.46 -21.96
CA ILE A 501 -21.19 -9.69 -22.52
C ILE A 501 -21.87 -10.99 -22.06
N HIS A 502 -22.66 -10.93 -21.00
CA HIS A 502 -23.24 -12.12 -20.36
C HIS A 502 -24.72 -12.32 -20.74
N PRO A 503 -25.19 -13.57 -20.81
CA PRO A 503 -26.62 -13.88 -20.71
C PRO A 503 -27.15 -13.57 -19.30
N ALA A 504 -28.47 -13.42 -19.15
CA ALA A 504 -29.11 -13.20 -17.85
C ALA A 504 -28.88 -14.37 -16.87
N TYR A 505 -29.00 -15.60 -17.38
CA TYR A 505 -28.91 -16.82 -16.61
C TYR A 505 -28.36 -17.95 -17.48
N SER A 506 -27.48 -18.79 -16.92
CA SER A 506 -26.84 -19.92 -17.62
C SER A 506 -27.15 -21.28 -16.98
N GLY A 507 -28.10 -21.35 -16.04
CA GLY A 507 -28.45 -22.60 -15.34
C GLY A 507 -27.64 -22.88 -14.07
N GLU A 508 -26.72 -22.00 -13.68
CA GLU A 508 -25.88 -22.19 -12.51
C GLU A 508 -26.63 -21.94 -11.20
N THR A 509 -26.27 -22.69 -10.15
CA THR A 509 -26.79 -22.47 -8.79
C THR A 509 -25.65 -22.37 -7.78
N VAL A 510 -25.87 -21.63 -6.70
CA VAL A 510 -24.92 -21.50 -5.59
C VAL A 510 -25.54 -21.98 -4.29
N LYS A 511 -24.71 -22.58 -3.43
CA LYS A 511 -25.10 -22.99 -2.08
C LYS A 511 -25.14 -21.77 -1.17
N ARG A 512 -26.27 -21.57 -0.49
CA ARG A 512 -26.49 -20.48 0.47
C ARG A 512 -27.14 -20.99 1.75
N LYS A 513 -26.95 -20.24 2.83
CA LYS A 513 -27.55 -20.54 4.13
C LYS A 513 -28.71 -19.59 4.37
N GLU A 514 -29.92 -20.10 4.29
CA GLU A 514 -31.12 -19.35 4.62
C GLU A 514 -31.34 -19.37 6.13
N LYS A 515 -31.58 -18.18 6.72
CA LYS A 515 -31.91 -18.07 8.14
C LYS A 515 -33.39 -18.34 8.34
N LYS A 516 -33.74 -19.44 8.99
CA LYS A 516 -35.12 -19.71 9.40
C LYS A 516 -35.56 -18.76 10.51
N VAL A 517 -36.89 -18.63 10.66
CA VAL A 517 -37.54 -17.87 11.73
C VAL A 517 -37.09 -18.35 13.12
N ASP A 518 -36.80 -19.66 13.26
CA ASP A 518 -36.34 -20.29 14.50
C ASP A 518 -34.83 -20.09 14.79
N GLY A 519 -34.12 -19.29 13.99
CA GLY A 519 -32.69 -19.01 14.16
C GLY A 519 -31.73 -20.04 13.56
N ASN A 520 -32.22 -21.24 13.21
CA ASN A 520 -31.44 -22.27 12.52
C ASN A 520 -31.15 -21.90 11.05
N ARG A 521 -29.94 -22.21 10.57
CA ARG A 521 -29.53 -22.00 9.17
C ARG A 521 -29.75 -23.29 8.37
N LYS A 522 -30.47 -23.20 7.25
CA LYS A 522 -30.64 -24.32 6.31
C LYS A 522 -29.84 -24.04 5.04
N GLU A 523 -29.11 -25.02 4.55
CA GLU A 523 -28.47 -24.95 3.23
C GLU A 523 -29.53 -25.07 2.13
N ILE A 524 -29.49 -24.14 1.19
CA ILE A 524 -30.37 -24.06 0.02
C ILE A 524 -29.51 -23.86 -1.23
N HIS A 525 -29.97 -24.39 -2.35
CA HIS A 525 -29.40 -24.11 -3.67
C HIS A 525 -30.25 -23.01 -4.32
N VAL A 526 -29.62 -21.91 -4.71
CA VAL A 526 -30.29 -20.78 -5.34
C VAL A 526 -29.72 -20.50 -6.72
N PRO A 527 -30.56 -20.17 -7.71
CA PRO A 527 -30.06 -19.78 -9.02
C PRO A 527 -29.19 -18.53 -8.90
N VAL A 528 -28.07 -18.51 -9.62
CA VAL A 528 -27.15 -17.37 -9.67
C VAL A 528 -27.12 -16.81 -11.09
N PRO A 529 -27.22 -15.48 -11.29
CA PRO A 529 -27.06 -14.90 -12.61
C PRO A 529 -25.64 -15.09 -13.13
N ALA A 530 -25.51 -15.40 -14.42
CA ALA A 530 -24.20 -15.54 -15.08
C ALA A 530 -23.25 -14.34 -14.87
N PRO A 531 -23.69 -13.06 -15.00
CA PRO A 531 -22.79 -11.94 -14.77
C PRO A 531 -22.34 -11.82 -13.31
N VAL A 532 -23.10 -12.34 -12.34
CA VAL A 532 -22.71 -12.34 -10.92
C VAL A 532 -21.60 -13.37 -10.67
N THR A 533 -21.70 -14.57 -11.26
CA THR A 533 -20.65 -15.59 -11.17
C THR A 533 -19.34 -15.06 -11.74
N GLU A 534 -19.37 -14.54 -12.97
CA GLU A 534 -18.16 -14.05 -13.63
C GLU A 534 -17.58 -12.80 -12.96
N TYR A 535 -18.44 -11.88 -12.48
CA TYR A 535 -17.97 -10.72 -11.71
C TYR A 535 -17.16 -11.15 -10.50
N ASN A 536 -17.66 -12.08 -9.69
CA ASN A 536 -16.94 -12.57 -8.51
C ASN A 536 -15.67 -13.34 -8.85
N ARG A 537 -15.58 -13.93 -10.05
CA ARG A 537 -14.39 -14.64 -10.52
C ARG A 537 -13.27 -13.70 -10.95
N TYR A 538 -13.61 -12.60 -11.62
CA TYR A 538 -12.63 -11.72 -12.27
C TYR A 538 -12.43 -10.36 -11.59
N MET A 539 -13.30 -10.00 -10.63
CA MET A 539 -13.03 -8.90 -9.71
C MET A 539 -12.17 -9.36 -8.55
N GLY A 540 -11.27 -8.49 -8.11
CA GLY A 540 -10.25 -8.80 -7.10
C GLY A 540 -8.82 -8.78 -7.63
N GLY A 541 -8.59 -8.23 -8.83
CA GLY A 541 -7.24 -8.03 -9.32
C GLY A 541 -6.44 -7.14 -8.37
N VAL A 542 -5.30 -7.70 -7.93
CA VAL A 542 -4.25 -7.09 -7.09
C VAL A 542 -4.60 -6.94 -5.60
N ASP A 543 -4.75 -8.06 -4.89
CA ASP A 543 -4.63 -8.07 -3.43
C ASP A 543 -3.14 -8.11 -3.04
N LEU A 544 -2.52 -6.93 -2.84
CA LEU A 544 -1.15 -6.86 -2.33
C LEU A 544 -1.16 -6.98 -0.81
N SER A 545 -0.18 -7.71 -0.28
CA SER A 545 0.21 -7.66 1.14
C SER A 545 0.27 -6.22 1.68
N ASP A 546 0.10 -6.07 3.00
CA ASP A 546 0.22 -4.79 3.75
C ASP A 546 1.22 -3.82 3.06
N PRO A 547 0.75 -2.69 2.48
CA PRO A 547 1.57 -1.81 1.66
C PRO A 547 2.83 -1.27 2.37
N LEU A 548 3.94 -1.10 1.67
CA LEU A 548 5.14 -0.40 2.16
C LEU A 548 4.79 1.00 2.72
N THR A 549 3.80 1.66 2.12
CA THR A 549 3.33 3.00 2.54
C THR A 549 2.77 3.06 3.96
N GLU A 550 2.29 1.94 4.52
CA GLU A 550 1.83 1.91 5.92
C GLU A 550 2.99 2.02 6.92
N HIS A 551 4.20 1.64 6.50
CA HIS A 551 5.39 1.48 7.33
C HIS A 551 6.35 2.66 7.15
N HIS A 552 6.47 3.16 5.92
CA HIS A 552 7.28 4.32 5.59
C HIS A 552 6.42 5.58 5.58
N LYS A 553 6.07 6.05 6.79
CA LYS A 553 5.30 7.28 6.96
C LYS A 553 6.18 8.50 6.70
N THR A 554 5.78 9.32 5.75
CA THR A 554 6.45 10.56 5.37
C THR A 554 5.42 11.66 5.18
N LYS A 555 5.81 12.92 5.46
CA LYS A 555 5.02 14.10 5.11
C LYS A 555 5.14 14.46 3.63
N ARG A 556 6.21 14.03 2.96
CA ARG A 556 6.48 14.31 1.54
C ARG A 556 5.72 13.34 0.67
N TRP A 557 4.70 13.86 -0.01
CA TRP A 557 3.76 13.03 -0.77
C TRP A 557 4.43 12.16 -1.85
N TYR A 558 5.38 12.71 -2.59
CA TYR A 558 6.07 12.01 -3.67
C TYR A 558 6.89 10.81 -3.16
N ARG A 559 7.40 10.87 -1.92
CA ARG A 559 8.07 9.70 -1.30
C ARG A 559 7.08 8.60 -0.95
N THR A 560 5.86 8.94 -0.52
CA THR A 560 4.80 7.93 -0.32
C THR A 560 4.47 7.22 -1.64
N VAL A 561 4.36 7.97 -2.74
CA VAL A 561 4.10 7.37 -4.05
C VAL A 561 5.30 6.53 -4.52
N PHE A 562 6.55 6.92 -4.22
CA PHE A 562 7.71 6.05 -4.47
C PHE A 562 7.58 4.68 -3.82
N PHE A 563 7.24 4.62 -2.52
CA PHE A 563 7.08 3.32 -1.86
C PHE A 563 5.95 2.49 -2.46
N HIS A 564 4.87 3.15 -2.92
CA HIS A 564 3.84 2.46 -3.70
C HIS A 564 4.38 1.92 -5.03
N LEU A 565 5.20 2.69 -5.75
CA LEU A 565 5.82 2.24 -6.99
C LEU A 565 6.77 1.05 -6.77
N VAL A 566 7.45 0.99 -5.62
CA VAL A 566 8.22 -0.19 -5.19
C VAL A 566 7.29 -1.39 -4.94
N ASP A 567 6.19 -1.21 -4.21
CA ASP A 567 5.18 -2.28 -4.00
C ASP A 567 4.66 -2.82 -5.34
N LEU A 568 4.34 -1.91 -6.27
CA LEU A 568 3.84 -2.24 -7.60
C LEU A 568 4.85 -3.06 -8.39
N ALA A 569 6.12 -2.65 -8.39
CA ALA A 569 7.19 -3.36 -9.05
C ALA A 569 7.38 -4.78 -8.49
N VAL A 570 7.35 -4.94 -7.15
CA VAL A 570 7.44 -6.25 -6.50
C VAL A 570 6.24 -7.14 -6.86
N ALA A 571 5.03 -6.58 -6.81
CA ALA A 571 3.81 -7.28 -7.15
C ALA A 571 3.80 -7.80 -8.58
N ASN A 572 4.13 -6.91 -9.53
CA ASN A 572 4.19 -7.27 -10.94
C ASN A 572 5.30 -8.29 -11.21
N SER A 573 6.47 -8.13 -10.57
CA SER A 573 7.56 -9.11 -10.66
C SER A 573 7.12 -10.49 -10.16
N TYR A 574 6.37 -10.54 -9.06
CA TYR A 574 5.82 -11.80 -8.55
C TYR A 574 4.73 -12.40 -9.45
N ALA A 575 3.86 -11.56 -10.03
CA ALA A 575 2.86 -12.01 -10.99
C ALA A 575 3.50 -12.65 -12.21
N MET A 576 4.57 -12.04 -12.75
CA MET A 576 5.38 -12.60 -13.82
C MET A 576 6.06 -13.90 -13.40
N HIS A 577 6.65 -13.96 -12.20
CA HIS A 577 7.29 -15.16 -11.66
C HIS A 577 6.32 -16.36 -11.63
N LYS A 578 5.10 -16.16 -11.12
CA LYS A 578 4.07 -17.21 -11.07
C LYS A 578 3.77 -17.77 -12.46
N GLU A 579 3.60 -16.89 -13.45
CA GLU A 579 3.24 -17.29 -14.80
C GLU A 579 4.40 -17.99 -15.53
N LEU A 580 5.64 -17.53 -15.32
CA LEU A 580 6.83 -18.17 -15.87
C LEU A 580 7.04 -19.57 -15.27
N CYS A 581 6.84 -19.73 -13.96
CA CYS A 581 6.87 -21.03 -13.31
C CYS A 581 5.81 -21.98 -13.88
N GLN A 582 4.59 -21.48 -14.10
CA GLN A 582 3.51 -22.26 -14.71
C GLN A 582 3.86 -22.71 -16.13
N ALA A 583 4.42 -21.81 -16.96
CA ALA A 583 4.87 -22.13 -18.31
C ALA A 583 6.00 -23.18 -18.33
N GLN A 584 6.87 -23.17 -17.30
CA GLN A 584 7.95 -24.14 -17.13
C GLN A 584 7.54 -25.41 -16.36
N GLN A 585 6.26 -25.52 -15.95
CA GLN A 585 5.77 -26.62 -15.11
C GLN A 585 6.57 -26.79 -13.80
N THR A 586 6.95 -25.68 -13.18
CA THR A 586 7.63 -25.65 -11.88
C THR A 586 6.76 -24.98 -10.83
N ASP A 587 6.97 -25.33 -9.57
CA ASP A 587 6.23 -24.72 -8.47
C ASP A 587 6.73 -23.28 -8.22
N PRO A 588 5.83 -22.28 -8.17
CA PRO A 588 6.23 -20.91 -7.87
C PRO A 588 6.61 -20.76 -6.40
N MET A 589 7.54 -19.85 -6.12
CA MET A 589 7.82 -19.42 -4.75
C MET A 589 6.57 -18.84 -4.11
N THR A 590 6.43 -19.01 -2.79
CA THR A 590 5.47 -18.20 -2.04
C THR A 590 5.86 -16.72 -2.13
N TYR A 591 4.89 -15.81 -2.03
CA TYR A 591 5.16 -14.36 -2.08
C TYR A 591 6.21 -13.92 -1.04
N LYS A 592 6.15 -14.49 0.17
CA LYS A 592 7.13 -14.24 1.23
C LYS A 592 8.54 -14.68 0.81
N MET A 593 8.69 -15.90 0.29
CA MET A 593 9.99 -16.41 -0.17
C MET A 593 10.53 -15.59 -1.35
N PHE A 594 9.65 -15.14 -2.24
CA PHE A 594 10.02 -14.25 -3.35
C PHE A 594 10.61 -12.94 -2.83
N ILE A 595 9.97 -12.28 -1.86
CA ILE A 595 10.51 -11.05 -1.25
C ILE A 595 11.81 -11.33 -0.50
N GLU A 596 11.89 -12.40 0.30
CA GLU A 596 13.12 -12.74 1.04
C GLU A 596 14.30 -12.96 0.08
N ARG A 597 14.05 -13.60 -1.06
CA ARG A 597 15.05 -13.80 -2.10
C ARG A 597 15.43 -12.51 -2.80
N LEU A 598 14.44 -11.68 -3.17
CA LEU A 598 14.67 -10.37 -3.77
C LEU A 598 15.50 -9.46 -2.85
N VAL A 599 15.17 -9.41 -1.56
CA VAL A 599 15.93 -8.67 -0.54
C VAL A 599 17.37 -9.15 -0.48
N ALA A 600 17.60 -10.47 -0.46
CA ALA A 600 18.94 -11.03 -0.41
C ALA A 600 19.77 -10.66 -1.65
N GLU A 601 19.17 -10.75 -2.84
CA GLU A 601 19.81 -10.41 -4.12
C GLU A 601 20.11 -8.91 -4.25
N LEU A 602 19.14 -8.03 -3.91
CA LEU A 602 19.34 -6.57 -3.90
C LEU A 602 20.42 -6.12 -2.92
N CYS A 603 20.53 -6.80 -1.78
CA CYS A 603 21.52 -6.50 -0.75
C CYS A 603 22.90 -7.12 -1.03
N GLY A 604 23.03 -7.97 -2.05
CA GLY A 604 24.27 -8.69 -2.36
C GLY A 604 24.63 -9.74 -1.30
N THR A 605 23.65 -10.22 -0.53
CA THR A 605 23.85 -11.29 0.46
C THR A 605 23.47 -12.62 -0.18
N THR A 606 24.42 -13.53 -0.36
CA THR A 606 24.08 -14.93 -0.63
C THR A 606 23.24 -15.42 0.56
N GLY A 607 22.09 -16.07 0.35
CA GLY A 607 21.13 -16.47 1.40
C GLY A 607 21.66 -17.36 2.56
N ARG A 608 22.97 -17.55 2.67
CA ARG A 608 23.67 -17.82 3.91
C ARG A 608 24.14 -16.49 4.49
N THR A 609 23.44 -16.00 5.50
CA THR A 609 24.10 -15.16 6.51
C THR A 609 25.42 -15.86 6.84
N PRO A 610 26.59 -15.20 6.70
CA PRO A 610 27.75 -15.67 7.44
C PRO A 610 27.22 -15.88 8.86
N PRO A 611 27.46 -17.06 9.49
CA PRO A 611 27.10 -17.21 10.90
C PRO A 611 27.62 -15.96 11.54
N ALA A 612 26.75 -15.24 12.26
CA ALA A 612 27.08 -13.97 12.87
C ALA A 612 28.54 -14.07 13.26
N LEU A 613 29.40 -13.19 12.74
CA LEU A 613 30.66 -12.97 13.40
C LEU A 613 30.22 -12.52 14.79
N ARG A 614 29.95 -13.50 15.66
CA ARG A 614 30.32 -13.45 17.05
C ARG A 614 31.74 -12.97 16.89
N ARG A 615 31.94 -11.67 17.10
CA ARG A 615 33.18 -11.22 17.70
C ARG A 615 33.30 -12.14 18.89
N SER A 616 34.02 -13.24 18.67
CA SER A 616 34.35 -14.22 19.66
C SER A 616 35.13 -13.40 20.64
N GLY A 617 34.46 -12.99 21.72
CA GLY A 617 35.00 -12.01 22.64
C GLY A 617 36.40 -12.42 23.03
N HIS A 618 37.28 -11.43 23.19
CA HIS A 618 38.62 -11.57 23.74
C HIS A 618 39.26 -12.96 23.54
N MET A 619 39.80 -13.22 22.35
CA MET A 619 40.46 -14.50 22.06
C MET A 619 41.97 -14.41 22.35
N PRO A 620 42.59 -15.41 23.00
CA PRO A 620 44.03 -15.45 23.18
C PRO A 620 44.72 -15.81 21.86
N VAL A 621 45.60 -14.93 21.39
CA VAL A 621 46.46 -15.15 20.22
C VAL A 621 47.93 -15.03 20.63
N PRO A 622 48.86 -15.77 19.99
CA PRO A 622 50.27 -15.64 20.28
C PRO A 622 50.79 -14.27 19.79
N PHE A 623 51.79 -13.71 20.47
CA PHE A 623 52.45 -12.47 20.02
C PHE A 623 53.18 -12.64 18.69
N SER A 624 53.74 -13.82 18.45
CA SER A 624 54.44 -14.19 17.24
C SER A 624 54.32 -15.69 17.03
N VAL A 625 54.12 -16.13 15.79
CA VAL A 625 54.25 -17.54 15.42
C VAL A 625 55.73 -17.82 15.15
N PRO A 626 56.42 -18.62 15.98
CA PRO A 626 57.85 -18.86 15.79
C PRO A 626 58.08 -19.71 14.53
N VAL A 627 58.90 -19.23 13.60
CA VAL A 627 59.27 -19.95 12.37
C VAL A 627 60.19 -21.16 12.67
N ASP A 628 60.92 -21.09 13.80
CA ASP A 628 61.83 -22.13 14.27
C ASP A 628 61.31 -22.80 15.55
N PRO A 629 61.11 -24.14 15.57
CA PRO A 629 60.69 -24.90 16.74
C PRO A 629 61.56 -24.69 17.99
N ALA A 630 62.86 -24.45 17.85
CA ALA A 630 63.78 -24.27 18.96
C ALA A 630 63.56 -22.95 19.73
N ARG A 631 62.97 -21.94 19.08
CA ARG A 631 62.73 -20.60 19.65
C ARG A 631 61.31 -20.41 20.21
N LYS A 632 60.47 -21.46 20.18
CA LYS A 632 59.09 -21.45 20.70
C LYS A 632 59.01 -21.09 22.19
N ALA A 633 60.03 -21.41 22.97
CA ALA A 633 60.04 -21.18 24.41
C ALA A 633 60.33 -19.72 24.82
N THR A 634 60.91 -18.89 23.95
CA THR A 634 61.45 -17.57 24.34
C THR A 634 61.07 -16.43 23.41
N ALA A 635 60.81 -16.69 22.12
CA ALA A 635 60.49 -15.64 21.16
C ALA A 635 59.12 -15.00 21.44
N GLY A 636 59.07 -13.65 21.40
CA GLY A 636 57.83 -12.87 21.41
C GLY A 636 57.10 -12.76 22.76
N ARG A 637 57.65 -13.27 23.86
CA ARG A 637 56.98 -13.20 25.17
C ARG A 637 57.00 -11.77 25.76
N GLN A 638 55.85 -11.29 26.21
CA GLN A 638 55.70 -9.99 26.86
C GLN A 638 55.25 -10.09 28.32
N ARG A 639 55.46 -9.05 29.13
CA ARG A 639 55.04 -9.04 30.53
C ARG A 639 53.51 -9.07 30.66
N CYS A 640 53.00 -10.06 31.40
CA CYS A 640 51.57 -10.16 31.71
C CYS A 640 51.10 -8.93 32.49
N ARG A 641 50.07 -8.23 31.99
CA ARG A 641 49.57 -6.99 32.57
C ARG A 641 48.93 -7.20 33.94
N LYS A 642 48.14 -8.27 34.11
CA LYS A 642 47.52 -8.61 35.40
C LYS A 642 48.56 -8.99 36.45
N CYS A 643 49.52 -9.86 36.11
CA CYS A 643 50.63 -10.18 37.01
C CYS A 643 51.43 -8.95 37.43
N ARG A 644 51.67 -8.01 36.49
CA ARG A 644 52.34 -6.75 36.80
C ARG A 644 51.56 -5.93 37.84
N ASN A 645 50.24 -5.84 37.70
CA ASN A 645 49.38 -5.14 38.67
C ASN A 645 49.43 -5.81 40.05
N ASP A 646 49.59 -7.13 40.08
CA ASP A 646 49.69 -7.93 41.31
C ASP A 646 51.15 -8.01 41.85
N GLY A 647 52.08 -7.23 41.30
CA GLY A 647 53.48 -7.20 41.72
C GLY A 647 54.34 -8.39 41.26
N ILE A 648 53.81 -9.29 40.44
CA ILE A 648 54.46 -10.52 40.00
C ILE A 648 55.10 -10.35 38.61
N LYS A 649 56.38 -10.73 38.48
CA LYS A 649 57.14 -10.62 37.23
C LYS A 649 56.99 -11.88 36.37
N ASN A 650 55.94 -11.94 35.56
CA ASN A 650 55.71 -13.03 34.62
C ASN A 650 55.64 -12.57 33.16
N LEU A 651 56.16 -13.41 32.27
CA LEU A 651 56.04 -13.26 30.83
C LEU A 651 54.99 -14.22 30.28
N SER A 652 54.24 -13.77 29.27
CA SER A 652 53.26 -14.58 28.54
C SER A 652 53.57 -14.55 27.05
N PRO A 653 53.48 -15.69 26.36
CA PRO A 653 53.48 -15.73 24.90
C PRO A 653 52.13 -15.32 24.29
N TRP A 654 51.08 -15.18 25.11
CA TRP A 654 49.70 -14.92 24.68
C TRP A 654 49.29 -13.47 24.94
N LYS A 655 48.49 -12.91 24.03
CA LYS A 655 47.78 -11.64 24.16
C LYS A 655 46.32 -11.77 23.78
N CYS A 656 45.48 -10.84 24.22
CA CYS A 656 44.14 -10.69 23.68
C CYS A 656 44.22 -10.07 22.29
N ASP A 657 43.53 -10.67 21.31
CA ASP A 657 43.49 -10.16 19.94
C ASP A 657 42.79 -8.78 19.85
N GLU A 658 41.73 -8.59 20.64
CA GLU A 658 40.95 -7.35 20.62
C GLU A 658 41.61 -6.22 21.43
N CYS A 659 42.07 -6.50 22.65
CA CYS A 659 42.63 -5.49 23.55
C CYS A 659 44.15 -5.32 23.39
N ASN A 660 44.81 -6.23 22.65
CA ASN A 660 46.26 -6.28 22.49
C ASN A 660 47.06 -6.35 23.81
N VAL A 661 46.45 -6.86 24.89
CA VAL A 661 47.06 -6.97 26.23
C VAL A 661 47.68 -8.35 26.44
N ALA A 662 48.95 -8.39 26.85
CA ALA A 662 49.65 -9.61 27.25
C ALA A 662 49.06 -10.18 28.56
N LEU A 663 48.60 -11.44 28.54
CA LEU A 663 47.97 -12.09 29.69
C LEU A 663 48.40 -13.56 29.79
N CYS A 664 48.68 -14.03 31.01
CA CYS A 664 49.02 -15.44 31.23
C CYS A 664 47.81 -16.34 30.94
N LEU A 665 48.07 -17.40 30.18
CA LEU A 665 47.14 -18.48 29.89
C LEU A 665 47.88 -19.81 30.12
N ILE A 666 47.98 -20.19 31.39
CA ILE A 666 48.54 -21.46 31.85
C ILE A 666 47.57 -22.05 32.87
N VAL A 667 47.58 -23.38 33.04
CA VAL A 667 46.59 -24.12 33.86
C VAL A 667 46.45 -23.52 35.26
N ASP A 668 47.56 -23.24 35.93
CA ASP A 668 47.57 -22.75 37.32
C ASP A 668 47.42 -21.22 37.43
N ARG A 669 47.36 -20.50 36.30
CA ARG A 669 47.27 -19.03 36.28
C ARG A 669 46.65 -18.52 34.98
N ASN A 670 45.33 -18.38 35.02
CA ASN A 670 44.54 -17.85 33.92
C ASN A 670 44.25 -16.35 34.10
N CYS A 671 45.30 -15.52 33.97
CA CYS A 671 45.15 -14.06 33.97
C CYS A 671 44.29 -13.55 32.81
N PHE A 672 44.20 -14.32 31.73
CA PHE A 672 43.38 -13.99 30.57
C PHE A 672 41.90 -13.95 30.92
N GLN A 673 41.39 -14.98 31.60
CA GLN A 673 40.01 -15.03 32.06
C GLN A 673 39.74 -13.95 33.13
N LEU A 674 40.64 -13.79 34.10
CA LEU A 674 40.48 -12.81 35.17
C LEU A 674 40.42 -11.37 34.65
N TRP A 675 41.15 -11.03 33.59
CA TRP A 675 41.19 -9.68 33.04
C TRP A 675 39.91 -9.30 32.28
N HIS A 676 39.27 -10.26 31.61
CA HIS A 676 38.09 -10.00 30.76
C HIS A 676 36.75 -10.30 31.45
N ASN A 677 36.78 -10.93 32.63
CA ASN A 677 35.60 -11.19 33.46
C ASN A 677 35.45 -10.19 34.63
N MET A 678 36.26 -9.12 34.66
CA MET A 678 36.16 -8.03 35.65
C MET A 678 35.34 -6.87 35.13
#